data_AF-E4PU92-F1
#
_entry.id   AF-E4PU92-F1
#
_cell.length_a   1.000
_cell.length_b   1.000
_cell.length_c   1.000
_cell.angle_alpha   90.00
_cell.angle_beta   90.00
_cell.angle_gamma   90.00
#
_symmetry.space_group_name_H-M   'P 1'
#
loop_
_entity.id
_entity.type
_entity.pdbx_description
1 polymer ?
#
loop_
_entity_poly.entity_id
_entity_poly.type
_entity_poly.pdbx_seq_one_letter_code
_entity_poly.pdbx_strand_id
1 'polypeptide(L)'
;MKKLLTWISAITLVASSSVLAISCKTGQVKNENSLFLTNFGNIRIDSKSLLEWNKKWNGISSNNQELINKTNNLLAAGILLAIRDKKLHLPTKNEDGWDSSVNKQIEGLLGNKNSTDTATLYGLANKSLNDLKNNKYKNNPKGWKKHLEETFPGVKKNLTDLENAYKSNFILNDSSNNAFIKLKNLLMFNSTVADSMWQKGIQTTNLDWKTLTNNFANAYPGKKNLDELAKAIKDAFDKANSNWNDAKIVTFTNMVNGLGGINNQSATSSSNGGAGSQQNDNLIITYSSSKDVKNKISGTNSGSGKKGEEWIKEILNRVSSNAQRGSVAFSEWNVSYNYNSQNGPKNFINYNNQKPSSWTEIVKEIPLLENGDLKVDPIKGEYGAISNSQKYAINNYFNSEKPVIFSDLIFKFANNKTATDIEKNLSLKALIPTESSGQDLTTKLIERFQGIQSVLQTYVSNDDKEKETYTAGLSKFDTIFRGEEAKIKANTSTNSSTDYKNWTEWDTKNDHHKINASGKLLTLSDTTYSDTVKFSIYDFLTSNDKKENTWSWKEESSVNKNLESQEFKQALIDGGLSNDEASKIDSAIKQTQDKKHSKDAARLTIYNLAELFKKINQKNSSSGTSSSGSSSSSSSSTTSTSENGENKNSNIYTTLNKDEGIIAFIDGDGLHITKIDGYKLINNKANNESLSSSIDQQQNLNEYIKQTAVLKQIRSLYSSPNASVLVPYLINSTLQISTTSTSMSTSSSGQSNGSKWDWTKKDLDYANSVKNLGVDISLLNKNIKNDYERFLINTSLIDASKTKSFYNIDILSEVSKSIQSGNNASLQSNWLVELFTKILKDKGKALSGSLLSVIVTTDNKTDNDEIEKIFLHQAKNLKVSAIRKLQQSNQKWVNKVKENYKKYSKDASLDKRFIPDQVIDLNSMNDSKKKRYDNLLQSEIFNPEVKAQKNSNGSSSTGDSRVRGDA
;
A
#
# COMPACT_ATOMS: atom_id res chain seq x y z
N MET A 1 -22.07 25.32 33.47
CA MET A 1 -20.68 25.08 33.90
C MET A 1 -20.48 23.78 34.68
N LYS A 2 -21.14 23.48 35.80
CA LYS A 2 -20.94 22.18 36.49
C LYS A 2 -21.34 20.95 35.65
N LYS A 3 -22.46 20.99 34.91
CA LYS A 3 -22.85 19.97 33.93
C LYS A 3 -21.95 19.92 32.67
N LEU A 4 -21.25 21.03 32.38
CA LEU A 4 -20.29 21.16 31.28
C LEU A 4 -18.94 20.52 31.65
N LEU A 5 -18.50 20.67 32.91
CA LEU A 5 -17.35 19.94 33.45
C LEU A 5 -17.61 18.43 33.46
N THR A 6 -18.81 17.98 33.83
CA THR A 6 -19.18 16.55 33.79
C THR A 6 -19.16 15.99 32.37
N TRP A 7 -19.54 16.79 31.36
CA TRP A 7 -19.45 16.41 29.94
C TRP A 7 -18.01 16.32 29.45
N ILE A 8 -17.15 17.30 29.77
CA ILE A 8 -15.73 17.28 29.38
C ILE A 8 -14.94 16.23 30.18
N SER A 9 -15.29 15.98 31.45
CA SER A 9 -14.63 15.00 32.32
C SER A 9 -15.06 13.55 32.02
N ALA A 10 -16.32 13.33 31.60
CA ALA A 10 -16.76 12.03 31.08
C ALA A 10 -16.11 11.69 29.73
N ILE A 11 -15.66 12.69 28.97
CA ILE A 11 -14.93 12.51 27.70
C ILE A 11 -13.46 12.12 27.93
N THR A 12 -12.87 12.45 29.09
CA THR A 12 -11.51 12.00 29.48
C THR A 12 -11.47 10.65 30.18
N LEU A 13 -12.61 10.13 30.67
CA LEU A 13 -12.71 8.85 31.38
C LEU A 13 -13.92 8.06 30.87
N VAL A 14 -13.73 7.28 29.81
CA VAL A 14 -14.59 6.11 29.54
C VAL A 14 -13.74 4.85 29.57
N ALA A 15 -13.27 4.54 30.78
CA ALA A 15 -13.25 3.16 31.24
C ALA A 15 -14.47 3.00 32.17
N SER A 16 -15.29 1.99 31.91
CA SER A 16 -16.49 1.56 32.65
C SER A 16 -17.80 2.34 32.41
N SER A 17 -18.84 1.54 32.15
CA SER A 17 -20.25 1.88 31.93
C SER A 17 -20.96 2.31 33.22
N SER A 18 -21.70 3.43 33.21
CA SER A 18 -22.99 3.60 33.93
C SER A 18 -23.64 5.01 33.80
N VAL A 19 -24.90 5.01 33.36
CA VAL A 19 -26.10 5.74 33.85
C VAL A 19 -26.10 7.27 33.99
N LEU A 20 -27.05 7.94 33.31
CA LEU A 20 -28.21 8.62 33.95
C LEU A 20 -29.22 9.12 32.90
N ALA A 21 -30.39 8.48 32.88
CA ALA A 21 -31.57 8.92 32.15
C ALA A 21 -32.25 10.09 32.89
N ILE A 22 -32.55 11.17 32.17
CA ILE A 22 -33.57 12.14 32.60
C ILE A 22 -34.57 12.28 31.46
N SER A 23 -35.77 11.80 31.78
CA SER A 23 -36.99 11.78 30.99
C SER A 23 -37.51 13.20 30.73
N CYS A 24 -37.94 13.45 29.49
CA CYS A 24 -39.15 14.21 29.18
C CYS A 24 -39.75 13.69 27.85
N LYS A 25 -40.86 12.95 27.99
CA LYS A 25 -41.86 12.52 26.98
C LYS A 25 -41.52 12.79 25.50
N THR A 26 -40.86 11.84 24.86
CA THR A 26 -40.77 11.73 23.40
C THR A 26 -42.00 11.01 22.85
N GLY A 27 -42.92 11.75 22.24
CA GLY A 27 -43.73 11.17 21.17
C GLY A 27 -42.76 10.68 20.09
N GLN A 28 -42.82 9.40 19.75
CA GLN A 28 -41.95 8.78 18.74
C GLN A 28 -42.09 9.52 17.40
N VAL A 29 -41.14 10.41 17.09
CA VAL A 29 -41.00 10.94 15.74
C VAL A 29 -40.37 9.81 14.92
N LYS A 30 -41.18 9.09 14.13
CA LYS A 30 -40.78 7.92 13.32
C LYS A 30 -39.65 8.20 12.30
N ASN A 31 -39.23 9.47 12.14
CA ASN A 31 -38.12 9.87 11.28
C ASN A 31 -37.39 11.07 11.92
N GLU A 32 -36.35 10.81 12.70
CA GLU A 32 -35.61 11.83 13.47
C GLU A 32 -34.94 12.89 12.59
N ASN A 33 -34.65 12.60 11.33
CA ASN A 33 -34.07 13.56 10.39
C ASN A 33 -35.11 14.51 9.76
N SER A 34 -36.40 14.32 10.05
CA SER A 34 -37.45 15.31 9.73
C SER A 34 -37.24 16.67 10.41
N LEU A 35 -36.40 16.73 11.46
CA LEU A 35 -35.94 17.96 12.10
C LEU A 35 -35.21 18.89 11.12
N PHE A 36 -34.60 18.35 10.06
CA PHE A 36 -33.88 19.14 9.03
C PHE A 36 -34.76 19.47 7.82
N LEU A 37 -36.08 19.32 7.94
CA LEU A 37 -37.04 19.67 6.89
C LEU A 37 -37.84 20.89 7.32
N THR A 38 -37.93 21.88 6.43
CA THR A 38 -38.89 22.98 6.57
C THR A 38 -40.33 22.47 6.49
N ASN A 39 -41.29 23.30 6.90
CA ASN A 39 -42.71 23.03 6.71
C ASN A 39 -43.13 22.87 5.23
N PHE A 40 -42.27 23.25 4.27
CA PHE A 40 -42.46 23.05 2.82
C PHE A 40 -41.71 21.81 2.28
N GLY A 41 -41.15 20.97 3.17
CA GLY A 41 -40.43 19.76 2.79
C GLY A 41 -39.02 19.98 2.22
N ASN A 42 -38.49 21.21 2.27
CA ASN A 42 -37.11 21.51 1.84
C ASN A 42 -36.09 21.20 2.94
N ILE A 43 -34.90 20.76 2.56
CA ILE A 43 -33.76 20.60 3.48
C ILE A 43 -33.36 21.98 4.04
N ARG A 44 -33.29 22.08 5.37
CA ARG A 44 -32.69 23.21 6.09
C ARG A 44 -31.91 22.66 7.28
N ILE A 45 -30.62 22.98 7.32
CA ILE A 45 -29.75 22.65 8.45
C ILE A 45 -29.61 23.94 9.25
N ASP A 46 -30.18 23.98 10.44
CA ASP A 46 -30.06 25.11 11.36
C ASP A 46 -29.45 24.71 12.71
N SER A 47 -28.88 25.68 13.40
CA SER A 47 -28.11 25.46 14.63
C SER A 47 -28.97 24.84 15.74
N LYS A 48 -30.23 25.28 15.88
CA LYS A 48 -31.16 24.76 16.88
C LYS A 48 -31.51 23.29 16.61
N SER A 49 -31.85 22.96 15.36
CA SER A 49 -32.17 21.60 14.93
C SER A 49 -30.97 20.66 15.08
N LEU A 50 -29.75 21.13 14.79
CA LEU A 50 -28.51 20.36 15.01
C LEU A 50 -28.23 20.10 16.49
N LEU A 51 -28.41 21.09 17.37
CA LEU A 51 -28.22 20.93 18.82
C LEU A 51 -29.28 20.01 19.42
N GLU A 52 -30.54 20.13 19.00
CA GLU A 52 -31.62 19.23 19.43
C GLU A 52 -31.37 17.80 18.94
N TRP A 53 -30.94 17.64 17.69
CA TRP A 53 -30.53 16.37 17.13
C TRP A 53 -29.38 15.77 17.97
N ASN A 54 -28.29 16.49 18.18
CA ASN A 54 -27.15 16.01 18.96
C ASN A 54 -27.52 15.62 20.42
N LYS A 55 -28.45 16.36 21.05
CA LYS A 55 -28.99 16.02 22.38
C LYS A 55 -29.78 14.72 22.37
N LYS A 56 -30.60 14.47 21.33
CA LYS A 56 -31.35 13.20 21.17
C LYS A 56 -30.42 12.01 20.99
N TRP A 57 -29.23 12.21 20.41
CA TRP A 57 -28.18 11.21 20.27
C TRP A 57 -27.27 11.05 21.51
N ASN A 58 -27.62 11.73 22.62
CA ASN A 58 -26.97 11.62 23.93
C ASN A 58 -25.47 11.95 23.96
N GLY A 59 -24.99 12.85 23.09
CA GLY A 59 -23.63 13.40 23.14
C GLY A 59 -22.48 12.47 22.75
N ILE A 60 -22.62 11.17 23.02
CA ILE A 60 -21.85 10.00 22.54
C ILE A 60 -22.84 8.83 22.64
N SER A 61 -23.43 8.42 21.53
CA SER A 61 -24.30 7.24 21.54
C SER A 61 -23.45 5.98 21.79
N SER A 62 -24.06 4.93 22.34
CA SER A 62 -23.46 3.58 22.33
C SER A 62 -23.25 3.05 20.90
N ASN A 63 -23.81 3.73 19.89
CA ASN A 63 -23.68 3.44 18.46
C ASN A 63 -22.99 4.59 17.71
N ASN A 64 -21.73 4.88 18.06
CA ASN A 64 -20.90 5.93 17.45
C ASN A 64 -20.92 5.90 15.91
N GLN A 65 -21.09 4.72 15.31
CA GLN A 65 -21.14 4.52 13.87
C GLN A 65 -22.35 5.21 13.21
N GLU A 66 -23.56 5.01 13.74
CA GLU A 66 -24.77 5.60 13.13
C GLU A 66 -24.73 7.13 13.22
N LEU A 67 -24.18 7.65 14.33
CA LEU A 67 -23.96 9.08 14.52
C LEU A 67 -23.00 9.65 13.47
N ILE A 68 -21.85 9.02 13.24
CA ILE A 68 -20.85 9.46 12.23
C ILE A 68 -21.46 9.44 10.82
N ASN A 69 -22.18 8.37 10.48
CA ASN A 69 -22.80 8.24 9.16
C ASN A 69 -23.83 9.34 8.89
N LYS A 70 -24.72 9.61 9.85
CA LYS A 70 -25.71 10.68 9.73
C LYS A 70 -25.06 12.06 9.70
N THR A 71 -24.00 12.26 10.50
CA THR A 71 -23.20 13.50 10.53
C THR A 71 -22.57 13.79 9.16
N ASN A 72 -21.87 12.80 8.58
CA ASN A 72 -21.25 12.93 7.27
C ASN A 72 -22.27 13.19 6.15
N ASN A 73 -23.46 12.60 6.25
CA ASN A 73 -24.52 12.84 5.28
C ASN A 73 -25.18 14.22 5.40
N LEU A 74 -25.39 14.71 6.62
CA LEU A 74 -25.84 16.08 6.85
C LEU A 74 -24.82 17.09 6.31
N LEU A 75 -23.53 16.87 6.56
CA LEU A 75 -22.46 17.70 6.04
C LEU A 75 -22.43 17.69 4.51
N ALA A 76 -22.50 16.52 3.87
CA ALA A 76 -22.53 16.41 2.42
C ALA A 76 -23.73 17.13 1.80
N ALA A 77 -24.93 16.96 2.36
CA ALA A 77 -26.12 17.66 1.91
C ALA A 77 -25.98 19.18 2.07
N GLY A 78 -25.45 19.64 3.21
CA GLY A 78 -25.17 21.05 3.47
C GLY A 78 -24.17 21.66 2.49
N ILE A 79 -23.08 20.96 2.19
CA ILE A 79 -22.07 21.36 1.20
C ILE A 79 -22.71 21.51 -0.18
N LEU A 80 -23.45 20.50 -0.65
CA LEU A 80 -24.09 20.54 -1.97
C LEU A 80 -25.12 21.67 -2.09
N LEU A 81 -25.88 21.93 -1.02
CA LEU A 81 -26.81 23.07 -0.96
C LEU A 81 -26.07 24.40 -1.01
N ALA A 82 -24.98 24.55 -0.25
CA ALA A 82 -24.18 25.77 -0.23
C ALA A 82 -23.51 26.06 -1.58
N ILE A 83 -23.07 25.03 -2.32
CA ILE A 83 -22.52 25.16 -3.68
C ILE A 83 -23.62 25.61 -4.65
N ARG A 84 -24.78 24.94 -4.65
CA ARG A 84 -25.92 25.32 -5.50
C ARG A 84 -26.34 26.77 -5.25
N ASP A 85 -26.39 27.17 -3.99
CA ASP A 85 -26.82 28.50 -3.56
C ASP A 85 -25.67 29.54 -3.66
N LYS A 86 -24.52 29.18 -4.23
CA LYS A 86 -23.32 30.02 -4.41
C LYS A 86 -22.76 30.62 -3.10
N LYS A 87 -23.08 30.00 -1.97
CA LYS A 87 -22.52 30.33 -0.64
C LYS A 87 -21.13 29.72 -0.44
N LEU A 88 -20.88 28.59 -1.09
CA LEU A 88 -19.59 27.90 -1.10
C LEU A 88 -19.00 27.93 -2.50
N HIS A 89 -17.80 28.50 -2.65
CA HIS A 89 -17.07 28.52 -3.92
C HIS A 89 -16.00 27.44 -3.92
N LEU A 90 -15.97 26.62 -4.98
CA LEU A 90 -14.98 25.56 -5.14
C LEU A 90 -13.65 26.13 -5.66
N PRO A 91 -12.49 25.61 -5.20
CA PRO A 91 -11.19 26.06 -5.70
C PRO A 91 -11.04 25.87 -7.20
N THR A 92 -10.38 26.81 -7.87
CA THR A 92 -10.05 26.75 -9.30
C THR A 92 -8.66 26.16 -9.57
N LYS A 93 -7.85 25.96 -8.53
CA LYS A 93 -6.51 25.37 -8.60
C LYS A 93 -6.49 23.96 -8.01
N ASN A 94 -5.55 23.14 -8.48
CA ASN A 94 -5.29 21.80 -7.99
C ASN A 94 -4.33 21.84 -6.80
N GLU A 95 -4.82 22.28 -5.63
CA GLU A 95 -4.02 22.41 -4.40
C GLU A 95 -4.70 21.69 -3.22
N ASP A 96 -3.94 21.39 -2.17
CA ASP A 96 -4.46 20.91 -0.88
C ASP A 96 -5.31 19.62 -0.92
N GLY A 97 -5.13 18.79 -1.96
CA GLY A 97 -5.94 17.57 -2.17
C GLY A 97 -7.19 17.82 -3.01
N TRP A 98 -7.34 19.01 -3.60
CA TRP A 98 -8.42 19.35 -4.53
C TRP A 98 -8.05 19.09 -5.98
N ASP A 99 -9.05 18.74 -6.78
CA ASP A 99 -8.96 18.71 -8.24
C ASP A 99 -10.07 19.59 -8.82
N SER A 100 -9.69 20.73 -9.40
CA SER A 100 -10.63 21.73 -9.91
C SER A 100 -11.55 21.20 -11.03
N SER A 101 -11.18 20.09 -11.65
CA SER A 101 -11.94 19.47 -12.71
C SER A 101 -13.26 18.86 -12.30
N VAL A 102 -13.40 18.44 -11.04
CA VAL A 102 -14.64 17.84 -10.52
C VAL A 102 -15.67 18.90 -10.19
N ASN A 103 -15.31 20.20 -10.21
CA ASN A 103 -16.19 21.29 -9.81
C ASN A 103 -17.55 21.25 -10.54
N LYS A 104 -17.55 21.10 -11.86
CA LYS A 104 -18.80 21.03 -12.65
C LYS A 104 -19.67 19.84 -12.28
N GLN A 105 -19.05 18.69 -11.97
CA GLN A 105 -19.78 17.49 -11.56
C GLN A 105 -20.39 17.67 -10.17
N ILE A 106 -19.67 18.32 -9.24
CA ILE A 106 -20.19 18.63 -7.90
C ILE A 106 -21.32 19.66 -7.98
N GLU A 107 -21.16 20.71 -8.78
CA GLU A 107 -22.19 21.73 -9.02
C GLU A 107 -23.47 21.12 -9.61
N GLY A 108 -23.34 20.14 -10.49
CA GLY A 108 -24.45 19.38 -11.07
C GLY A 108 -25.02 18.27 -10.19
N LEU A 109 -24.28 17.80 -9.18
CA LEU A 109 -24.57 16.54 -8.46
C LEU A 109 -25.93 16.55 -7.76
N LEU A 110 -26.31 17.68 -7.17
CA LEU A 110 -27.61 17.83 -6.50
C LEU A 110 -28.77 17.82 -7.52
N GLY A 111 -28.57 18.47 -8.67
CA GLY A 111 -29.58 18.69 -9.69
C GLY A 111 -30.69 19.65 -9.28
N ASN A 112 -31.58 19.94 -10.22
CA ASN A 112 -32.80 20.70 -9.95
C ASN A 112 -33.86 19.79 -9.30
N LYS A 113 -34.74 20.35 -8.45
CA LYS A 113 -35.79 19.57 -7.74
C LYS A 113 -36.70 18.75 -8.65
N ASN A 114 -36.88 19.20 -9.89
CA ASN A 114 -37.72 18.56 -10.90
C ASN A 114 -36.90 17.80 -11.96
N SER A 115 -35.59 17.59 -11.71
CA SER A 115 -34.72 16.86 -12.62
C SER A 115 -35.26 15.45 -12.87
N THR A 116 -35.23 15.01 -14.13
CA THR A 116 -35.47 13.61 -14.53
C THR A 116 -34.15 12.86 -14.76
N ASP A 117 -33.01 13.56 -14.69
CA ASP A 117 -31.70 12.98 -14.88
C ASP A 117 -31.27 12.16 -13.66
N THR A 118 -31.21 10.85 -13.83
CA THR A 118 -30.83 9.88 -12.79
C THR A 118 -29.35 9.94 -12.41
N ALA A 119 -28.54 10.76 -13.10
CA ALA A 119 -27.20 11.12 -12.65
C ALA A 119 -27.23 12.10 -11.44
N THR A 120 -28.35 12.80 -11.22
CA THR A 120 -28.50 13.78 -10.13
C THR A 120 -29.25 13.21 -8.91
N LEU A 121 -28.98 13.75 -7.72
CA LEU A 121 -29.65 13.36 -6.47
C LEU A 121 -31.17 13.58 -6.52
N TYR A 122 -31.62 14.75 -6.99
CA TYR A 122 -33.05 15.01 -7.14
C TYR A 122 -33.70 14.16 -8.23
N GLY A 123 -32.99 13.82 -9.31
CA GLY A 123 -33.51 12.91 -10.34
C GLY A 123 -33.70 11.49 -9.83
N LEU A 124 -32.77 10.97 -9.02
CA LEU A 124 -32.93 9.69 -8.33
C LEU A 124 -34.09 9.72 -7.33
N ALA A 125 -34.21 10.80 -6.56
CA ALA A 125 -35.31 10.98 -5.62
C ALA A 125 -36.68 11.03 -6.32
N ASN A 126 -36.76 11.71 -7.48
CA ASN A 126 -37.96 11.75 -8.32
C ASN A 126 -38.32 10.37 -8.88
N LYS A 127 -37.31 9.62 -9.35
CA LYS A 127 -37.50 8.24 -9.80
C LYS A 127 -38.02 7.35 -8.67
N SER A 128 -37.37 7.36 -7.50
CA SER A 128 -37.79 6.58 -6.33
C SER A 128 -39.22 6.92 -5.89
N LEU A 129 -39.57 8.20 -5.88
CA LEU A 129 -40.92 8.66 -5.56
C LEU A 129 -41.93 8.12 -6.57
N ASN A 130 -41.65 8.27 -7.87
CA ASN A 130 -42.53 7.81 -8.93
C ASN A 130 -42.68 6.29 -8.93
N ASP A 131 -41.61 5.54 -8.70
CA ASP A 131 -41.64 4.08 -8.58
C ASP A 131 -42.52 3.66 -7.40
N LEU A 132 -42.37 4.28 -6.23
CA LEU A 132 -43.20 3.98 -5.06
C LEU A 132 -44.68 4.31 -5.31
N LYS A 133 -44.95 5.47 -5.91
CA LYS A 133 -46.29 5.94 -6.25
C LYS A 133 -46.97 5.04 -7.30
N ASN A 134 -46.23 4.65 -8.33
CA ASN A 134 -46.75 3.89 -9.47
C ASN A 134 -46.83 2.38 -9.22
N ASN A 135 -46.04 1.85 -8.28
CA ASN A 135 -46.03 0.42 -7.96
C ASN A 135 -46.88 0.09 -6.72
N LYS A 136 -46.61 0.76 -5.58
CA LYS A 136 -47.25 0.43 -4.29
C LYS A 136 -48.58 1.15 -4.08
N TYR A 137 -48.68 2.39 -4.57
CA TYR A 137 -49.86 3.24 -4.38
C TYR A 137 -50.60 3.51 -5.70
N LYS A 138 -50.42 2.62 -6.69
CA LYS A 138 -51.11 2.71 -7.98
C LYS A 138 -52.61 2.81 -7.74
N ASN A 139 -53.24 3.84 -8.29
CA ASN A 139 -54.68 4.13 -8.13
C ASN A 139 -55.15 4.38 -6.68
N ASN A 140 -54.24 4.61 -5.72
CA ASN A 140 -54.57 4.92 -4.33
C ASN A 140 -54.01 6.29 -3.88
N PRO A 141 -54.49 7.40 -4.44
CA PRO A 141 -53.98 8.75 -4.12
C PRO A 141 -54.23 9.15 -2.66
N LYS A 142 -55.34 8.68 -2.06
CA LYS A 142 -55.64 8.91 -0.64
C LYS A 142 -54.63 8.16 0.27
N GLY A 143 -54.32 6.91 -0.07
CA GLY A 143 -53.31 6.11 0.63
C GLY A 143 -51.90 6.66 0.48
N TRP A 144 -51.54 7.17 -0.71
CA TRP A 144 -50.26 7.86 -0.93
C TRP A 144 -50.13 9.10 -0.06
N LYS A 145 -51.14 9.98 -0.06
CA LYS A 145 -51.15 11.18 0.77
C LYS A 145 -51.06 10.83 2.26
N LYS A 146 -51.87 9.87 2.73
CA LYS A 146 -51.85 9.40 4.13
C LYS A 146 -50.48 8.85 4.52
N HIS A 147 -49.85 8.04 3.66
CA HIS A 147 -48.51 7.51 3.90
C HIS A 147 -47.48 8.63 4.07
N LEU A 148 -47.51 9.66 3.22
CA LEU A 148 -46.59 10.80 3.35
C LEU A 148 -46.88 11.64 4.60
N GLU A 149 -48.15 11.90 4.94
CA GLU A 149 -48.54 12.63 6.16
C GLU A 149 -48.07 11.92 7.43
N GLU A 150 -48.19 10.59 7.47
CA GLU A 150 -47.70 9.76 8.58
C GLU A 150 -46.16 9.75 8.64
N THR A 151 -45.49 9.84 7.49
CA THR A 151 -44.02 9.82 7.41
C THR A 151 -43.41 11.19 7.75
N PHE A 152 -44.10 12.28 7.41
CA PHE A 152 -43.62 13.67 7.58
C PHE A 152 -44.63 14.55 8.33
N PRO A 153 -44.88 14.28 9.63
CA PRO A 153 -45.94 14.96 10.39
C PRO A 153 -45.71 16.46 10.60
N GLY A 154 -44.47 16.95 10.48
CA GLY A 154 -44.09 18.37 10.61
C GLY A 154 -44.20 19.19 9.32
N VAL A 155 -44.59 18.58 8.20
CA VAL A 155 -44.69 19.23 6.88
C VAL A 155 -46.14 19.59 6.58
N LYS A 156 -46.36 20.68 5.84
CA LYS A 156 -47.70 21.07 5.39
C LYS A 156 -48.37 19.91 4.66
N LYS A 157 -49.61 19.60 5.03
CA LYS A 157 -50.40 18.46 4.54
C LYS A 157 -50.90 18.58 3.10
N ASN A 158 -50.27 19.40 2.27
CA ASN A 158 -50.51 19.41 0.83
C ASN A 158 -49.54 18.45 0.14
N LEU A 159 -49.98 17.88 -0.98
CA LEU A 159 -49.26 16.79 -1.62
C LEU A 159 -47.87 17.22 -2.12
N THR A 160 -47.74 18.45 -2.63
CA THR A 160 -46.48 18.97 -3.17
C THR A 160 -45.40 19.09 -2.09
N ASP A 161 -45.72 19.68 -0.93
CA ASP A 161 -44.76 19.84 0.17
C ASP A 161 -44.38 18.47 0.77
N LEU A 162 -45.33 17.54 0.87
CA LEU A 162 -45.09 16.16 1.31
C LEU A 162 -44.23 15.36 0.34
N GLU A 163 -44.45 15.49 -0.97
CA GLU A 163 -43.61 14.89 -2.01
C GLU A 163 -42.20 15.52 -2.02
N ASN A 164 -42.08 16.83 -1.75
CA ASN A 164 -40.79 17.48 -1.54
C ASN A 164 -40.06 16.94 -0.30
N ALA A 165 -40.78 16.72 0.80
CA ALA A 165 -40.24 16.12 2.01
C ALA A 165 -39.70 14.70 1.77
N TYR A 166 -40.41 13.90 0.97
CA TYR A 166 -39.92 12.58 0.54
C TYR A 166 -38.59 12.69 -0.21
N LYS A 167 -38.49 13.60 -1.19
CA LYS A 167 -37.26 13.78 -1.98
C LYS A 167 -36.09 14.26 -1.11
N SER A 168 -36.34 15.22 -0.24
CA SER A 168 -35.35 15.71 0.73
C SER A 168 -34.89 14.61 1.68
N ASN A 169 -35.82 13.79 2.16
CA ASN A 169 -35.52 12.64 3.01
C ASN A 169 -34.70 11.57 2.27
N PHE A 170 -34.97 11.31 0.98
CA PHE A 170 -34.17 10.41 0.16
C PHE A 170 -32.71 10.87 0.10
N ILE A 171 -32.47 12.15 -0.16
CA ILE A 171 -31.12 12.74 -0.19
C ILE A 171 -30.42 12.60 1.18
N LEU A 172 -31.19 12.71 2.28
CA LEU A 172 -30.67 12.63 3.65
C LEU A 172 -30.56 11.20 4.22
N ASN A 173 -31.16 10.18 3.61
CA ASN A 173 -31.28 8.86 4.27
C ASN A 173 -31.20 7.65 3.35
N ASP A 174 -31.19 7.78 2.02
CA ASP A 174 -31.11 6.60 1.16
C ASP A 174 -29.81 5.82 1.42
N SER A 175 -29.91 4.50 1.53
CA SER A 175 -28.78 3.66 1.90
C SER A 175 -27.71 3.56 0.83
N SER A 176 -28.04 3.88 -0.44
CA SER A 176 -27.16 3.67 -1.60
C SER A 176 -26.92 4.95 -2.41
N ASN A 177 -27.76 5.97 -2.25
CA ASN A 177 -27.78 7.17 -3.09
C ASN A 177 -27.94 8.47 -2.31
N ASN A 178 -27.68 8.48 -1.00
CA ASN A 178 -27.67 9.73 -0.23
C ASN A 178 -26.54 10.69 -0.68
N ALA A 179 -26.61 11.93 -0.20
CA ALA A 179 -25.65 12.98 -0.53
C ALA A 179 -24.19 12.58 -0.24
N PHE A 180 -23.93 11.93 0.90
CA PHE A 180 -22.61 11.46 1.28
C PHE A 180 -22.07 10.45 0.30
N ILE A 181 -22.83 9.40 -0.03
CA ILE A 181 -22.38 8.34 -0.95
C ILE A 181 -22.06 8.92 -2.31
N LYS A 182 -22.90 9.83 -2.84
CA LYS A 182 -22.67 10.45 -4.15
C LYS A 182 -21.45 11.37 -4.14
N LEU A 183 -21.31 12.23 -3.13
CA LEU A 183 -20.16 13.13 -3.01
C LEU A 183 -18.86 12.34 -2.76
N LYS A 184 -18.91 11.30 -1.93
CA LYS A 184 -17.80 10.37 -1.68
C LYS A 184 -17.40 9.64 -2.96
N ASN A 185 -18.35 9.07 -3.72
CA ASN A 185 -18.03 8.34 -4.95
C ASN A 185 -17.44 9.24 -6.04
N LEU A 186 -17.70 10.54 -5.97
CA LEU A 186 -17.12 11.53 -6.88
C LEU A 186 -15.72 11.98 -6.45
N LEU A 187 -15.49 12.13 -5.14
CA LEU A 187 -14.23 12.64 -4.60
C LEU A 187 -13.23 11.54 -4.20
N MET A 188 -13.69 10.33 -3.93
CA MET A 188 -12.93 9.27 -3.26
C MET A 188 -13.14 7.89 -3.90
N PHE A 189 -12.49 6.85 -3.34
CA PHE A 189 -12.61 5.48 -3.83
C PHE A 189 -14.06 4.95 -3.71
N ASN A 190 -14.57 4.41 -4.81
CA ASN A 190 -15.76 3.58 -4.81
C ASN A 190 -15.32 2.16 -4.39
N SER A 191 -16.17 1.40 -3.69
CA SER A 191 -15.81 0.15 -2.99
C SER A 191 -15.14 -0.94 -3.85
N THR A 192 -15.14 -0.78 -5.18
CA THR A 192 -14.25 -1.50 -6.10
C THR A 192 -13.13 -0.56 -6.58
N VAL A 193 -11.99 -0.71 -5.91
CA VAL A 193 -10.71 -0.03 -6.19
C VAL A 193 -10.41 0.02 -7.68
N ALA A 194 -10.64 -1.10 -8.39
CA ALA A 194 -10.37 -1.22 -9.82
C ALA A 194 -11.11 -0.19 -10.68
N ASP A 195 -12.40 0.12 -10.50
CA ASP A 195 -13.14 1.00 -11.44
C ASP A 195 -12.92 2.50 -11.16
N SER A 196 -12.62 2.85 -9.89
CA SER A 196 -12.45 4.25 -9.46
C SER A 196 -11.06 4.85 -9.77
N MET A 197 -10.09 4.01 -10.10
CA MET A 197 -8.72 4.42 -10.46
C MET A 197 -8.54 4.83 -11.92
N TRP A 198 -9.55 4.57 -12.77
CA TRP A 198 -9.48 4.86 -14.21
C TRP A 198 -10.35 6.03 -14.65
N GLN A 199 -11.10 6.65 -13.74
CA GLN A 199 -12.05 7.70 -14.13
C GLN A 199 -11.38 8.99 -14.66
N LYS A 200 -10.04 9.09 -14.58
CA LYS A 200 -9.21 10.22 -15.05
C LYS A 200 -8.12 9.80 -16.04
N GLY A 201 -8.41 8.79 -16.88
CA GLY A 201 -7.49 8.24 -17.86
C GLY A 201 -7.68 8.76 -19.28
N ILE A 202 -6.89 8.21 -20.20
CA ILE A 202 -7.08 8.36 -21.64
C ILE A 202 -8.05 7.27 -22.08
N GLN A 203 -9.11 7.65 -22.78
CA GLN A 203 -10.05 6.69 -23.34
C GLN A 203 -9.34 5.88 -24.42
N THR A 204 -9.53 4.56 -24.40
CA THR A 204 -8.94 3.65 -25.37
C THR A 204 -10.01 2.86 -26.11
N THR A 205 -9.66 2.35 -27.29
CA THR A 205 -10.47 1.41 -28.06
C THR A 205 -9.61 0.23 -28.50
N ASN A 206 -10.25 -0.93 -28.71
CA ASN A 206 -9.56 -2.10 -29.22
C ASN A 206 -9.02 -1.82 -30.62
N LEU A 207 -7.78 -2.23 -30.86
CA LEU A 207 -7.12 -2.07 -32.15
C LEU A 207 -7.49 -3.22 -33.09
N ASP A 208 -8.17 -2.89 -34.19
CA ASP A 208 -8.34 -3.77 -35.34
C ASP A 208 -7.55 -3.21 -36.52
N TRP A 209 -6.41 -3.83 -36.81
CA TRP A 209 -5.52 -3.42 -37.90
C TRP A 209 -6.18 -3.48 -39.27
N LYS A 210 -7.08 -4.42 -39.53
CA LYS A 210 -7.75 -4.54 -40.84
C LYS A 210 -8.69 -3.36 -41.05
N THR A 211 -9.48 -3.01 -40.03
CA THR A 211 -10.35 -1.83 -40.08
C THR A 211 -9.53 -0.54 -40.15
N LEU A 212 -8.46 -0.42 -39.37
CA LEU A 212 -7.59 0.77 -39.37
C LEU A 212 -6.91 1.01 -40.72
N THR A 213 -6.32 -0.03 -41.33
CA THR A 213 -5.62 0.06 -42.61
C THR A 213 -6.58 0.37 -43.76
N ASN A 214 -7.79 -0.20 -43.75
CA ASN A 214 -8.85 0.15 -44.70
C ASN A 214 -9.28 1.62 -44.57
N ASN A 215 -9.52 2.10 -43.35
CA ASN A 215 -9.89 3.50 -43.11
C ASN A 215 -8.77 4.45 -43.54
N PHE A 216 -7.51 4.09 -43.31
CA PHE A 216 -6.35 4.84 -43.77
C PHE A 216 -6.25 4.88 -45.31
N ALA A 217 -6.42 3.74 -45.99
CA ALA A 217 -6.43 3.69 -47.45
C ALA A 217 -7.53 4.57 -48.06
N ASN A 218 -8.72 4.56 -47.45
CA ASN A 218 -9.85 5.41 -47.84
C ASN A 218 -9.60 6.89 -47.60
N ALA A 219 -8.82 7.25 -46.56
CA ALA A 219 -8.44 8.64 -46.29
C ALA A 219 -7.41 9.18 -47.30
N TYR A 220 -6.61 8.29 -47.92
CA TYR A 220 -5.57 8.63 -48.89
C TYR A 220 -5.77 7.90 -50.24
N PRO A 221 -6.89 8.11 -50.95
CA PRO A 221 -7.18 7.35 -52.17
C PRO A 221 -6.23 7.72 -53.31
N GLY A 222 -5.90 6.73 -54.14
CA GLY A 222 -5.20 6.92 -55.42
C GLY A 222 -3.72 7.29 -55.32
N LYS A 223 -3.06 7.08 -54.17
CA LYS A 223 -1.60 7.27 -54.03
C LYS A 223 -0.89 6.02 -54.53
N LYS A 224 -0.12 6.14 -55.61
CA LYS A 224 0.36 4.99 -56.38
C LYS A 224 1.67 4.40 -55.85
N ASN A 225 2.41 5.18 -55.07
CA ASN A 225 3.67 4.77 -54.47
C ASN A 225 3.83 5.36 -53.05
N LEU A 226 4.84 4.88 -52.34
CA LEU A 226 5.11 5.23 -50.95
C LEU A 226 5.51 6.71 -50.77
N ASP A 227 6.25 7.28 -51.73
CA ASP A 227 6.70 8.69 -51.66
C ASP A 227 5.52 9.66 -51.79
N GLU A 228 4.63 9.41 -52.76
CA GLU A 228 3.39 10.19 -52.94
C GLU A 228 2.49 10.12 -51.70
N LEU A 229 2.42 8.95 -51.07
CA LEU A 229 1.63 8.74 -49.85
C LEU A 229 2.26 9.47 -48.65
N ALA A 230 3.57 9.35 -48.46
CA ALA A 230 4.29 10.02 -47.37
C ALA A 230 4.18 11.56 -47.46
N LYS A 231 4.32 12.12 -48.66
CA LYS A 231 4.14 13.54 -48.90
C LYS A 231 2.70 14.00 -48.63
N ALA A 232 1.70 13.22 -49.05
CA ALA A 232 0.30 13.53 -48.79
C ALA A 232 -0.05 13.54 -47.30
N ILE A 233 0.56 12.65 -46.51
CA ILE A 233 0.42 12.62 -45.05
C ILE A 233 1.06 13.86 -44.44
N LYS A 234 2.31 14.16 -44.81
CA LYS A 234 3.01 15.36 -44.33
C LYS A 234 2.20 16.64 -44.62
N ASP A 235 1.72 16.80 -45.85
CA ASP A 235 0.88 17.94 -46.25
C ASP A 235 -0.41 18.04 -45.43
N ALA A 236 -1.02 16.92 -45.05
CA ALA A 236 -2.21 16.90 -44.21
C ALA A 236 -1.92 17.42 -42.79
N PHE A 237 -0.79 17.01 -42.19
CA PHE A 237 -0.36 17.51 -40.87
C PHE A 237 0.10 18.98 -40.90
N ASP A 238 0.78 19.41 -41.96
CA ASP A 238 1.18 20.81 -42.14
C ASP A 238 -0.04 21.74 -42.22
N LYS A 239 -1.13 21.28 -42.85
CA LYS A 239 -2.40 22.03 -43.00
C LYS A 239 -3.39 21.87 -41.83
N ALA A 240 -3.06 21.10 -40.80
CA ALA A 240 -3.96 20.73 -39.69
C ALA A 240 -4.41 21.88 -38.75
N ASN A 241 -4.21 23.14 -39.12
CA ASN A 241 -4.21 24.31 -38.22
C ASN A 241 -5.55 24.58 -37.48
N SER A 242 -6.61 23.82 -37.76
CA SER A 242 -7.89 23.84 -37.02
C SER A 242 -8.72 22.55 -37.13
N ASN A 243 -8.66 21.82 -38.25
CA ASN A 243 -9.42 20.56 -38.44
C ASN A 243 -8.63 19.31 -38.04
N TRP A 244 -8.47 19.10 -36.73
CA TRP A 244 -7.71 17.95 -36.22
C TRP A 244 -8.45 16.61 -36.27
N ASN A 245 -9.76 16.64 -36.54
CA ASN A 245 -10.60 15.45 -36.66
C ASN A 245 -10.65 14.92 -38.11
N ASP A 246 -9.86 15.49 -39.03
CA ASP A 246 -9.72 14.98 -40.40
C ASP A 246 -9.29 13.50 -40.36
N ALA A 247 -10.00 12.65 -41.09
CA ALA A 247 -9.70 11.22 -41.21
C ALA A 247 -8.25 10.95 -41.62
N LYS A 248 -7.65 11.81 -42.45
CA LYS A 248 -6.24 11.73 -42.87
C LYS A 248 -5.27 11.83 -41.69
N ILE A 249 -5.57 12.70 -40.73
CA ILE A 249 -4.76 12.94 -39.53
C ILE A 249 -5.02 11.82 -38.51
N VAL A 250 -6.29 11.53 -38.24
CA VAL A 250 -6.70 10.56 -37.21
C VAL A 250 -6.21 9.15 -37.54
N THR A 251 -6.39 8.68 -38.78
CA THR A 251 -6.02 7.31 -39.17
C THR A 251 -4.51 7.10 -39.13
N PHE A 252 -3.70 8.05 -39.58
CA PHE A 252 -2.24 7.95 -39.48
C PHE A 252 -1.76 8.02 -38.02
N THR A 253 -2.35 8.90 -37.20
CA THR A 253 -2.05 8.97 -35.76
C THR A 253 -2.37 7.65 -35.06
N ASN A 254 -3.48 7.01 -35.41
CA ASN A 254 -3.86 5.70 -34.90
C ASN A 254 -2.89 4.58 -35.34
N MET A 255 -2.34 4.64 -36.56
CA MET A 255 -1.28 3.72 -36.99
C MET A 255 -0.01 3.89 -36.15
N VAL A 256 0.42 5.14 -35.91
CA VAL A 256 1.57 5.43 -35.05
C VAL A 256 1.34 4.86 -33.64
N ASN A 257 0.16 5.09 -33.06
CA ASN A 257 -0.20 4.54 -31.74
C ASN A 257 -0.26 3.01 -31.74
N GLY A 258 -0.76 2.38 -32.81
CA GLY A 258 -0.79 0.92 -32.93
C GLY A 258 0.60 0.26 -32.95
N LEU A 259 1.63 1.01 -33.38
CA LEU A 259 3.03 0.58 -33.36
C LEU A 259 3.77 0.91 -32.04
N GLY A 260 3.07 1.41 -31.02
CA GLY A 260 3.66 1.78 -29.73
C GLY A 260 3.89 3.28 -29.52
N GLY A 261 3.40 4.13 -30.43
CA GLY A 261 3.49 5.60 -30.32
C GLY A 261 4.86 6.17 -30.68
N ILE A 262 5.09 7.44 -30.35
CA ILE A 262 6.34 8.14 -30.63
C ILE A 262 7.34 7.91 -29.50
N ASN A 263 8.32 7.05 -29.73
CA ASN A 263 9.44 6.89 -28.80
C ASN A 263 10.47 8.02 -28.96
N ASN A 264 10.61 8.83 -27.90
CA ASN A 264 11.58 9.94 -27.80
C ASN A 264 12.82 9.56 -26.97
N GLN A 265 13.25 8.30 -26.99
CA GLN A 265 14.53 7.96 -26.40
C GLN A 265 15.63 8.40 -27.36
N SER A 266 16.27 9.52 -27.03
CA SER A 266 17.49 9.96 -27.69
C SER A 266 18.50 8.83 -27.68
N ALA A 267 18.95 8.40 -28.86
CA ALA A 267 20.23 7.71 -28.96
C ALA A 267 21.26 8.67 -28.34
N THR A 268 21.78 8.34 -27.17
CA THR A 268 22.93 9.05 -26.60
C THR A 268 24.05 8.90 -27.61
N SER A 269 24.22 9.94 -28.42
CA SER A 269 25.37 10.08 -29.31
C SER A 269 26.54 10.33 -28.39
N SER A 270 27.28 9.28 -28.03
CA SER A 270 28.60 9.45 -27.44
C SER A 270 29.43 10.21 -28.48
N SER A 271 29.89 11.39 -28.10
CA SER A 271 30.64 12.32 -28.96
C SER A 271 32.07 11.87 -29.27
N ASN A 272 32.38 10.57 -29.19
CA ASN A 272 33.69 10.04 -29.57
C ASN A 272 33.52 8.99 -30.66
N GLY A 273 34.18 9.24 -31.79
CA GLY A 273 34.04 8.51 -33.04
C GLY A 273 34.15 6.99 -32.88
N GLY A 274 33.06 6.32 -33.20
CA GLY A 274 32.94 4.88 -33.35
C GLY A 274 31.55 4.60 -33.89
N ALA A 275 31.45 4.28 -35.18
CA ALA A 275 30.19 3.98 -35.86
C ALA A 275 29.58 2.69 -35.28
N GLY A 276 28.73 2.84 -34.27
CA GLY A 276 27.94 1.78 -33.68
C GLY A 276 26.77 2.40 -32.95
N SER A 277 25.67 2.65 -33.68
CA SER A 277 24.38 3.01 -33.08
C SER A 277 23.98 1.90 -32.11
N GLN A 278 24.16 2.12 -30.80
CA GLN A 278 23.61 1.22 -29.79
C GLN A 278 22.08 1.32 -29.87
N GLN A 279 21.48 0.35 -30.55
CA GLN A 279 20.05 0.20 -30.67
C GLN A 279 19.50 -0.23 -29.31
N ASN A 280 18.53 0.50 -28.76
CA ASN A 280 17.89 0.08 -27.52
C ASN A 280 17.06 -1.19 -27.79
N ASP A 281 17.38 -2.28 -27.10
CA ASP A 281 16.71 -3.57 -27.29
C ASP A 281 15.31 -3.64 -26.63
N ASN A 282 14.90 -2.60 -25.90
CA ASN A 282 13.60 -2.50 -25.23
C ASN A 282 12.69 -1.44 -25.87
N LEU A 283 11.42 -1.79 -26.12
CA LEU A 283 10.37 -0.87 -26.58
C LEU A 283 9.53 -0.38 -25.40
N ILE A 284 9.34 0.93 -25.27
CA ILE A 284 8.35 1.52 -24.36
C ILE A 284 7.12 1.91 -25.18
N ILE A 285 5.92 1.52 -24.75
CA ILE A 285 4.67 1.91 -25.40
C ILE A 285 4.25 3.28 -24.87
N THR A 286 3.89 4.19 -25.79
CA THR A 286 3.41 5.54 -25.49
C THR A 286 2.13 5.83 -26.27
N TYR A 287 1.36 6.83 -25.81
CA TYR A 287 0.24 7.37 -26.56
C TYR A 287 0.59 8.75 -27.08
N SER A 288 0.31 8.98 -28.35
CA SER A 288 0.64 10.21 -29.07
C SER A 288 -0.63 10.85 -29.61
N SER A 289 -0.79 12.14 -29.35
CA SER A 289 -1.85 12.96 -29.94
C SER A 289 -1.52 13.31 -31.40
N SER A 290 -2.50 13.80 -32.15
CA SER A 290 -2.26 14.28 -33.52
C SER A 290 -1.28 15.46 -33.54
N LYS A 291 -1.27 16.29 -32.48
CA LYS A 291 -0.29 17.38 -32.31
C LYS A 291 1.12 16.84 -32.07
N ASP A 292 1.27 15.78 -31.29
CA ASP A 292 2.59 15.15 -31.06
C ASP A 292 3.15 14.58 -32.36
N VAL A 293 2.30 13.92 -33.17
CA VAL A 293 2.68 13.42 -34.49
C VAL A 293 3.08 14.57 -35.42
N LYS A 294 2.31 15.68 -35.45
CA LYS A 294 2.70 16.88 -36.19
C LYS A 294 4.07 17.40 -35.75
N ASN A 295 4.30 17.48 -34.45
CA ASN A 295 5.57 17.96 -33.88
C ASN A 295 6.73 17.02 -34.26
N LYS A 296 6.52 15.70 -34.30
CA LYS A 296 7.55 14.75 -34.75
C LYS A 296 7.87 14.89 -36.25
N ILE A 297 6.84 15.09 -37.07
CA ILE A 297 6.97 15.37 -38.52
C ILE A 297 7.70 16.70 -38.75
N SER A 298 7.47 17.71 -37.89
CA SER A 298 7.99 19.08 -38.04
C SER A 298 9.34 19.34 -37.34
N GLY A 299 9.63 18.65 -36.23
CA GLY A 299 10.73 18.94 -35.29
C GLY A 299 12.08 18.31 -35.63
N THR A 300 12.23 17.65 -36.78
CA THR A 300 13.46 16.97 -37.23
C THR A 300 14.54 17.94 -37.78
N ASN A 301 14.63 19.15 -37.22
CA ASN A 301 15.45 20.24 -37.76
C ASN A 301 16.93 20.17 -37.38
N SER A 302 17.73 19.55 -38.25
CA SER A 302 18.92 20.20 -38.85
C SER A 302 19.29 19.48 -40.16
N GLY A 303 19.13 20.17 -41.30
CA GLY A 303 19.62 19.77 -42.63
C GLY A 303 18.75 18.77 -43.42
N SER A 304 18.08 19.27 -44.47
CA SER A 304 17.24 18.60 -45.48
C SER A 304 15.82 18.18 -45.05
N GLY A 305 14.80 18.76 -45.71
CA GLY A 305 13.36 18.51 -45.48
C GLY A 305 12.86 17.08 -45.81
N LYS A 306 13.76 16.10 -45.95
CA LYS A 306 13.46 14.69 -46.26
C LYS A 306 13.14 13.85 -45.01
N LYS A 307 13.53 14.28 -43.81
CA LYS A 307 13.49 13.44 -42.58
C LYS A 307 12.09 13.13 -42.02
N GLY A 308 11.12 14.05 -42.16
CA GLY A 308 9.74 13.80 -41.74
C GLY A 308 9.01 12.80 -42.65
N GLU A 309 9.23 12.91 -43.97
CA GLU A 309 8.73 11.93 -44.94
C GLU A 309 9.38 10.56 -44.73
N GLU A 310 10.70 10.49 -44.49
CA GLU A 310 11.38 9.23 -44.18
C GLU A 310 10.82 8.55 -42.91
N TRP A 311 10.52 9.32 -41.85
CA TRP A 311 9.86 8.76 -40.66
C TRP A 311 8.46 8.23 -40.97
N ILE A 312 7.67 8.94 -41.79
CA ILE A 312 6.36 8.45 -42.24
C ILE A 312 6.52 7.15 -43.03
N LYS A 313 7.49 7.07 -43.94
CA LYS A 313 7.78 5.85 -44.72
C LYS A 313 8.18 4.69 -43.81
N GLU A 314 8.98 4.95 -42.79
CA GLU A 314 9.37 3.96 -41.77
C GLU A 314 8.13 3.38 -41.08
N ILE A 315 7.22 4.23 -40.60
CA ILE A 315 5.95 3.80 -39.98
C ILE A 315 5.13 2.94 -40.95
N LEU A 316 4.96 3.39 -42.20
CA LEU A 316 4.18 2.68 -43.21
C LEU A 316 4.78 1.30 -43.56
N ASN A 317 6.11 1.20 -43.67
CA ASN A 317 6.81 -0.06 -43.92
C ASN A 317 6.74 -1.04 -42.74
N ARG A 318 6.63 -0.55 -41.50
CA ARG A 318 6.37 -1.39 -40.32
C ARG A 318 4.96 -1.99 -40.37
N VAL A 319 3.96 -1.24 -40.83
CA VAL A 319 2.57 -1.75 -40.96
C VAL A 319 2.43 -2.72 -42.13
N SER A 320 3.01 -2.41 -43.29
CA SER A 320 2.88 -3.23 -44.50
C SER A 320 4.22 -3.41 -45.21
N SER A 321 4.62 -4.66 -45.41
CA SER A 321 5.80 -5.02 -46.22
C SER A 321 5.68 -4.59 -47.70
N ASN A 322 4.45 -4.34 -48.18
CA ASN A 322 4.15 -3.92 -49.54
C ASN A 322 3.85 -2.41 -49.65
N ALA A 323 4.21 -1.60 -48.65
CA ALA A 323 3.88 -0.16 -48.60
C ALA A 323 4.34 0.63 -49.85
N GLN A 324 5.30 0.10 -50.62
CA GLN A 324 5.71 0.61 -51.93
C GLN A 324 4.56 0.76 -52.94
N ARG A 325 3.45 -0.01 -52.81
CA ARG A 325 2.24 0.11 -53.65
C ARG A 325 1.32 1.28 -53.22
N GLY A 326 1.79 2.17 -52.34
CA GLY A 326 1.02 3.32 -51.88
C GLY A 326 -0.25 2.91 -51.12
N SER A 327 -1.38 3.60 -51.36
CA SER A 327 -2.62 3.38 -50.62
C SER A 327 -3.22 1.97 -50.80
N VAL A 328 -2.96 1.34 -51.94
CA VAL A 328 -3.45 -0.02 -52.26
C VAL A 328 -2.88 -1.07 -51.30
N ALA A 329 -1.65 -0.88 -50.83
CA ALA A 329 -1.00 -1.78 -49.88
C ALA A 329 -1.75 -1.89 -48.55
N PHE A 330 -2.55 -0.88 -48.21
CA PHE A 330 -3.30 -0.78 -46.97
C PHE A 330 -4.77 -1.20 -47.15
N SER A 331 -5.36 -1.04 -48.33
CA SER A 331 -6.69 -1.59 -48.63
C SER A 331 -6.68 -3.12 -48.80
N GLU A 332 -5.56 -3.67 -49.24
CA GLU A 332 -5.34 -5.12 -49.39
C GLU A 332 -4.51 -5.70 -48.23
N TRP A 333 -4.50 -5.01 -47.09
CA TRP A 333 -3.58 -5.33 -46.00
C TRP A 333 -3.83 -6.74 -45.41
N ASN A 334 -2.73 -7.46 -45.23
CA ASN A 334 -2.62 -8.68 -44.44
C ASN A 334 -1.46 -8.52 -43.46
N VAL A 335 -1.47 -9.31 -42.38
CA VAL A 335 -0.41 -9.31 -41.36
C VAL A 335 0.96 -9.48 -42.02
N SER A 336 1.87 -8.54 -41.76
CA SER A 336 3.24 -8.57 -42.30
C SER A 336 4.21 -9.13 -41.27
N TYR A 337 4.84 -10.26 -41.55
CA TYR A 337 5.83 -10.89 -40.66
C TYR A 337 7.20 -10.21 -40.75
N ASN A 338 7.24 -8.91 -40.49
CA ASN A 338 8.38 -8.03 -40.77
C ASN A 338 9.10 -7.51 -39.52
N TYR A 339 8.81 -8.07 -38.33
CA TYR A 339 9.36 -7.52 -37.08
C TYR A 339 10.89 -7.54 -37.05
N ASN A 340 11.50 -8.70 -37.31
CA ASN A 340 12.97 -8.84 -37.34
C ASN A 340 13.61 -8.10 -38.51
N SER A 341 12.99 -8.15 -39.71
CA SER A 341 13.56 -7.54 -40.92
C SER A 341 13.49 -6.01 -40.91
N GLN A 342 12.61 -5.44 -40.09
CA GLN A 342 12.51 -3.99 -39.85
C GLN A 342 13.13 -3.59 -38.50
N ASN A 343 14.15 -4.34 -38.05
CA ASN A 343 14.95 -4.00 -36.86
C ASN A 343 14.12 -3.81 -35.57
N GLY A 344 13.13 -4.68 -35.35
CA GLY A 344 12.37 -4.77 -34.11
C GLY A 344 13.28 -4.95 -32.87
N PRO A 345 12.99 -4.28 -31.74
CA PRO A 345 13.74 -4.46 -30.50
C PRO A 345 13.85 -5.93 -30.09
N LYS A 346 15.07 -6.42 -29.90
CA LYS A 346 15.31 -7.87 -29.78
C LYS A 346 14.72 -8.49 -28.52
N ASN A 347 14.65 -7.70 -27.45
CA ASN A 347 14.20 -8.18 -26.15
C ASN A 347 12.71 -7.95 -25.94
N PHE A 348 12.02 -7.13 -26.76
CA PHE A 348 10.60 -6.86 -26.54
C PHE A 348 9.74 -8.11 -26.73
N ILE A 349 8.78 -8.27 -25.82
CA ILE A 349 7.81 -9.35 -25.81
C ILE A 349 6.42 -8.71 -25.82
N ASN A 350 5.49 -9.24 -26.62
CA ASN A 350 4.12 -8.72 -26.69
C ASN A 350 3.27 -9.18 -25.49
N TYR A 351 2.03 -8.68 -25.41
CA TYR A 351 1.06 -9.02 -24.36
C TYR A 351 0.68 -10.52 -24.29
N ASN A 352 1.11 -11.35 -25.26
CA ASN A 352 0.98 -12.81 -25.24
C ASN A 352 2.24 -13.53 -24.76
N ASN A 353 3.20 -12.82 -24.15
CA ASN A 353 4.50 -13.36 -23.74
C ASN A 353 5.28 -14.01 -24.91
N GLN A 354 5.15 -13.49 -26.12
CA GLN A 354 5.85 -13.98 -27.30
C GLN A 354 6.65 -12.86 -27.96
N LYS A 355 7.81 -13.22 -28.53
CA LYS A 355 8.51 -12.31 -29.43
C LYS A 355 7.59 -12.02 -30.64
N PRO A 356 7.31 -10.75 -30.97
CA PRO A 356 6.45 -10.42 -32.10
C PRO A 356 7.00 -10.97 -33.41
N SER A 357 6.10 -11.50 -34.23
CA SER A 357 6.38 -11.85 -35.62
C SER A 357 6.12 -10.66 -36.56
N SER A 358 5.19 -9.78 -36.16
CA SER A 358 4.79 -8.56 -36.85
C SER A 358 4.88 -7.33 -35.93
N TRP A 359 5.20 -6.17 -36.51
CA TRP A 359 5.09 -4.87 -35.82
C TRP A 359 3.65 -4.50 -35.43
N THR A 360 2.65 -5.18 -35.99
CA THR A 360 1.23 -4.99 -35.64
C THR A 360 0.81 -5.76 -34.40
N GLU A 361 1.70 -6.55 -33.80
CA GLU A 361 1.42 -7.34 -32.58
C GLU A 361 1.87 -6.63 -31.28
N ILE A 362 2.28 -5.37 -31.38
CA ILE A 362 2.87 -4.62 -30.26
C ILE A 362 1.80 -4.15 -29.26
N VAL A 363 0.70 -3.59 -29.77
CA VAL A 363 -0.33 -2.92 -28.97
C VAL A 363 -1.71 -3.54 -29.23
N LYS A 364 -2.49 -3.76 -28.15
CA LYS A 364 -3.86 -4.29 -28.23
C LYS A 364 -4.94 -3.20 -28.23
N GLU A 365 -4.70 -2.07 -27.57
CA GLU A 365 -5.63 -0.94 -27.45
C GLU A 365 -4.92 0.38 -27.79
N ILE A 366 -5.58 1.25 -28.55
CA ILE A 366 -5.05 2.59 -28.91
C ILE A 366 -5.90 3.70 -28.27
N PRO A 367 -5.34 4.90 -28.06
CA PRO A 367 -6.10 6.02 -27.49
C PRO A 367 -7.14 6.56 -28.49
N LEU A 368 -8.26 7.06 -27.97
CA LEU A 368 -9.18 7.88 -28.73
C LEU A 368 -8.63 9.31 -28.87
N LEU A 369 -8.91 9.95 -30.00
CA LEU A 369 -8.46 11.30 -30.31
C LEU A 369 -9.66 12.25 -30.39
N GLU A 370 -9.51 13.46 -29.87
CA GLU A 370 -10.53 14.51 -29.94
C GLU A 370 -9.86 15.88 -30.12
N ASN A 371 -10.19 16.57 -31.20
CA ASN A 371 -9.69 17.92 -31.51
C ASN A 371 -8.16 18.04 -31.50
N GLY A 372 -7.48 16.96 -31.89
CA GLY A 372 -6.03 16.88 -32.03
C GLY A 372 -5.28 16.52 -30.76
N ASP A 373 -6.00 16.37 -29.65
CA ASP A 373 -5.49 15.90 -28.37
C ASP A 373 -5.97 14.47 -28.09
N LEU A 374 -5.41 13.85 -27.05
CA LEU A 374 -5.89 12.57 -26.53
C LEU A 374 -7.25 12.79 -25.83
N LYS A 375 -8.24 11.96 -26.14
CA LYS A 375 -9.55 12.04 -25.52
C LYS A 375 -9.47 11.52 -24.08
N VAL A 376 -9.86 12.38 -23.16
CA VAL A 376 -9.84 12.11 -21.72
C VAL A 376 -11.20 11.60 -21.27
N ASP A 377 -11.22 10.80 -20.20
CA ASP A 377 -12.45 10.52 -19.48
C ASP A 377 -13.18 11.81 -19.03
N PRO A 378 -14.52 11.80 -18.91
CA PRO A 378 -15.33 12.98 -18.64
C PRO A 378 -15.03 13.66 -17.29
N ILE A 379 -14.28 13.00 -16.39
CA ILE A 379 -13.66 13.66 -15.24
C ILE A 379 -12.33 14.25 -15.72
N LYS A 380 -12.30 15.55 -16.02
CA LYS A 380 -11.08 16.29 -16.39
C LYS A 380 -10.10 16.29 -15.19
N GLY A 381 -8.89 16.87 -15.28
CA GLY A 381 -7.96 17.01 -14.12
C GLY A 381 -6.56 16.46 -14.38
N GLU A 382 -5.69 16.46 -13.36
CA GLU A 382 -4.36 15.84 -13.44
C GLU A 382 -4.50 14.33 -13.67
N TYR A 383 -3.88 13.85 -14.76
CA TYR A 383 -3.91 12.46 -15.19
C TYR A 383 -3.14 11.56 -14.20
N GLY A 384 -3.51 10.28 -14.09
CA GLY A 384 -2.86 9.29 -13.21
C GLY A 384 -3.84 8.29 -12.60
N ALA A 385 -3.35 7.23 -11.95
CA ALA A 385 -4.23 6.23 -11.29
C ALA A 385 -5.00 6.80 -10.09
N ILE A 386 -4.55 7.92 -9.52
CA ILE A 386 -5.03 8.46 -8.24
C ILE A 386 -5.14 9.98 -8.32
N SER A 387 -6.36 10.49 -8.09
CA SER A 387 -6.67 11.92 -8.02
C SER A 387 -6.14 12.60 -6.75
N ASN A 388 -6.10 13.93 -6.72
CA ASN A 388 -5.65 14.68 -5.54
C ASN A 388 -6.48 14.41 -4.27
N SER A 389 -7.79 14.22 -4.41
CA SER A 389 -8.69 13.92 -3.29
C SER A 389 -8.50 12.50 -2.79
N GLN A 390 -8.33 11.54 -3.70
CA GLN A 390 -7.94 10.16 -3.35
C GLN A 390 -6.56 10.10 -2.68
N LYS A 391 -5.58 10.86 -3.20
CA LYS A 391 -4.25 11.02 -2.58
C LYS A 391 -4.36 11.61 -1.17
N TYR A 392 -5.23 12.58 -0.96
CA TYR A 392 -5.50 13.12 0.38
C TYR A 392 -6.01 12.04 1.34
N ALA A 393 -6.96 11.21 0.91
CA ALA A 393 -7.47 10.09 1.72
C ALA A 393 -6.37 9.06 2.03
N ILE A 394 -5.53 8.72 1.03
CA ILE A 394 -4.38 7.84 1.20
C ILE A 394 -3.39 8.42 2.23
N ASN A 395 -2.99 9.68 2.07
CA ASN A 395 -2.07 10.37 2.98
C ASN A 395 -2.60 10.37 4.42
N ASN A 396 -3.90 10.61 4.59
CA ASN A 396 -4.53 10.58 5.91
C ASN A 396 -4.49 9.17 6.52
N TYR A 397 -4.77 8.14 5.72
CA TYR A 397 -4.71 6.74 6.16
C TYR A 397 -3.28 6.34 6.58
N PHE A 398 -2.26 6.68 5.80
CA PHE A 398 -0.85 6.43 6.17
C PHE A 398 -0.48 7.10 7.50
N ASN A 399 -0.89 8.35 7.68
CA ASN A 399 -0.63 9.08 8.92
C ASN A 399 -1.33 8.48 10.15
N SER A 400 -2.55 7.95 10.01
CA SER A 400 -3.33 7.40 11.13
C SER A 400 -3.06 5.93 11.42
N GLU A 401 -2.95 5.10 10.37
CA GLU A 401 -2.88 3.64 10.47
C GLU A 401 -1.47 3.08 10.33
N LYS A 402 -0.54 3.83 9.72
CA LYS A 402 0.88 3.46 9.52
C LYS A 402 1.06 2.02 8.99
N PRO A 403 0.46 1.66 7.84
CA PRO A 403 0.38 0.29 7.37
C PRO A 403 1.75 -0.31 7.03
N VAL A 404 2.00 -1.53 7.51
CA VAL A 404 3.22 -2.30 7.25
C VAL A 404 2.87 -3.65 6.61
N ILE A 405 3.63 -4.04 5.59
CA ILE A 405 3.58 -5.38 4.99
C ILE A 405 4.80 -6.18 5.44
N PHE A 406 4.60 -7.47 5.70
CA PHE A 406 5.67 -8.35 6.14
C PHE A 406 5.42 -9.80 5.73
N SER A 407 6.51 -10.55 5.60
CA SER A 407 6.52 -12.00 5.38
C SER A 407 7.00 -12.70 6.66
N ASP A 408 6.25 -13.68 7.15
CA ASP A 408 6.53 -14.33 8.44
C ASP A 408 6.63 -15.84 8.32
N LEU A 409 7.78 -16.38 8.73
CA LEU A 409 8.04 -17.82 8.83
C LEU A 409 8.07 -18.21 10.30
N ILE A 410 7.22 -19.16 10.69
CA ILE A 410 7.08 -19.59 12.08
C ILE A 410 7.57 -21.03 12.21
N PHE A 411 8.56 -21.27 13.06
CA PHE A 411 8.92 -22.62 13.50
C PHE A 411 8.05 -23.00 14.69
N LYS A 412 7.14 -23.96 14.47
CA LYS A 412 6.17 -24.44 15.46
C LYS A 412 6.88 -25.10 16.63
N PHE A 413 6.34 -25.06 17.84
CA PHE A 413 6.91 -25.83 18.96
C PHE A 413 6.83 -27.35 18.73
N ALA A 414 7.85 -28.08 19.19
CA ALA A 414 8.02 -29.52 18.95
C ALA A 414 7.20 -30.38 19.92
N ASN A 415 7.02 -29.88 21.13
CA ASN A 415 6.29 -30.55 22.19
C ASN A 415 5.00 -29.76 22.38
N ASN A 416 3.82 -30.40 22.21
CA ASN A 416 2.50 -29.75 22.24
C ASN A 416 2.41 -28.67 23.32
N LYS A 417 2.34 -27.40 22.92
CA LYS A 417 2.23 -26.28 23.85
C LYS A 417 1.11 -25.39 23.39
N THR A 418 0.02 -25.45 24.15
CA THR A 418 -1.11 -24.55 23.98
C THR A 418 -0.65 -23.11 24.24
N ALA A 419 -1.44 -22.12 23.81
CA ALA A 419 -1.16 -20.70 24.14
C ALA A 419 -0.91 -20.49 25.66
N THR A 420 -1.58 -21.27 26.50
CA THR A 420 -1.46 -21.27 27.96
C THR A 420 -0.07 -21.65 28.47
N ASP A 421 0.68 -22.49 27.75
CA ASP A 421 1.98 -22.99 28.21
C ASP A 421 3.10 -21.98 27.91
N ILE A 422 2.95 -21.20 26.84
CA ILE A 422 3.87 -20.14 26.45
C ILE A 422 3.73 -18.93 27.39
N GLU A 423 2.50 -18.66 27.86
CA GLU A 423 2.26 -17.66 28.90
C GLU A 423 2.94 -17.99 30.24
N LYS A 424 3.24 -19.28 30.48
CA LYS A 424 3.90 -19.76 31.71
C LYS A 424 5.42 -19.72 31.59
N ASN A 425 5.99 -20.33 30.55
CA ASN A 425 7.43 -20.55 30.43
C ASN A 425 7.85 -20.78 28.98
N LEU A 426 8.86 -20.01 28.54
CA LEU A 426 9.42 -20.03 27.21
C LEU A 426 10.92 -20.35 27.23
N SER A 427 11.25 -21.59 26.90
CA SER A 427 12.63 -22.09 26.84
C SER A 427 12.90 -22.84 25.54
N LEU A 428 14.19 -23.09 25.23
CA LEU A 428 14.61 -23.82 24.03
C LEU A 428 14.00 -25.24 23.96
N LYS A 429 13.69 -25.82 25.13
CA LYS A 429 12.94 -27.08 25.26
C LYS A 429 11.62 -27.08 24.49
N ALA A 430 11.00 -25.92 24.23
CA ALA A 430 9.79 -25.85 23.42
C ALA A 430 10.03 -26.22 21.95
N LEU A 431 11.24 -25.99 21.42
CA LEU A 431 11.60 -26.25 20.02
C LEU A 431 12.33 -27.58 19.81
N ILE A 432 12.83 -28.23 20.87
CA ILE A 432 13.59 -29.48 20.76
C ILE A 432 12.66 -30.67 21.11
N PRO A 433 12.51 -31.67 20.22
CA PRO A 433 11.83 -32.92 20.56
C PRO A 433 12.47 -33.62 21.76
N THR A 434 11.69 -33.91 22.80
CA THR A 434 12.20 -34.59 24.01
C THR A 434 11.54 -35.94 24.32
N GLU A 435 10.46 -36.29 23.62
CA GLU A 435 9.65 -37.50 23.91
C GLU A 435 10.22 -38.79 23.31
N SER A 436 11.11 -38.67 22.32
CA SER A 436 11.72 -39.80 21.61
C SER A 436 13.07 -40.21 22.20
N SER A 437 13.57 -41.40 21.82
CA SER A 437 14.91 -41.85 22.18
C SER A 437 15.62 -42.57 21.03
N GLY A 438 16.94 -42.76 21.15
CA GLY A 438 17.75 -43.52 20.20
C GLY A 438 17.71 -42.98 18.77
N GLN A 439 17.51 -43.88 17.80
CA GLN A 439 17.51 -43.54 16.38
C GLN A 439 16.29 -42.70 15.97
N ASP A 440 15.12 -42.90 16.59
CA ASP A 440 13.92 -42.07 16.34
C ASP A 440 14.17 -40.61 16.73
N LEU A 441 14.78 -40.37 17.89
CA LEU A 441 15.19 -39.02 18.30
C LEU A 441 16.20 -38.42 17.33
N THR A 442 17.19 -39.20 16.90
CA THR A 442 18.20 -38.74 15.94
C THR A 442 17.56 -38.26 14.64
N THR A 443 16.64 -39.05 14.07
CA THR A 443 15.91 -38.70 12.85
C THR A 443 15.09 -37.43 13.03
N LYS A 444 14.30 -37.33 14.10
CA LYS A 444 13.47 -36.15 14.40
C LYS A 444 14.29 -34.87 14.60
N LEU A 445 15.46 -34.97 15.24
CA LEU A 445 16.37 -33.83 15.42
C LEU A 445 16.94 -33.38 14.07
N ILE A 446 17.46 -34.30 13.26
CA ILE A 446 18.04 -33.98 11.94
C ILE A 446 16.97 -33.38 11.02
N GLU A 447 15.83 -34.07 10.90
CA GLU A 447 14.74 -33.66 10.01
C GLU A 447 14.23 -32.27 10.33
N ARG A 448 14.14 -31.91 11.61
CA ARG A 448 13.65 -30.61 12.05
C ARG A 448 14.69 -29.50 11.91
N PHE A 449 15.93 -29.76 12.34
CA PHE A 449 16.93 -28.70 12.41
C PHE A 449 17.63 -28.41 11.08
N GLN A 450 17.60 -29.32 10.09
CA GLN A 450 18.11 -29.03 8.74
C GLN A 450 17.39 -27.84 8.06
N GLY A 451 16.06 -27.72 8.23
CA GLY A 451 15.31 -26.61 7.66
C GLY A 451 15.55 -25.30 8.39
N ILE A 452 15.62 -25.36 9.73
CA ILE A 452 15.94 -24.19 10.56
C ILE A 452 17.33 -23.65 10.21
N GLN A 453 18.30 -24.55 10.05
CA GLN A 453 19.63 -24.20 9.58
C GLN A 453 19.57 -23.50 8.22
N SER A 454 18.91 -24.13 7.25
CA SER A 454 18.79 -23.58 5.89
C SER A 454 18.27 -22.15 5.94
N VAL A 455 17.20 -21.91 6.70
CA VAL A 455 16.60 -20.57 6.84
C VAL A 455 17.58 -19.58 7.47
N LEU A 456 18.11 -19.88 8.67
CA LEU A 456 18.93 -18.94 9.43
C LEU A 456 20.31 -18.69 8.82
N GLN A 457 20.92 -19.69 8.21
CA GLN A 457 22.24 -19.59 7.60
C GLN A 457 22.16 -19.05 6.17
N THR A 458 21.18 -19.50 5.39
CA THR A 458 21.18 -19.30 3.94
C THR A 458 20.15 -18.25 3.52
N TYR A 459 18.89 -18.41 3.90
CA TYR A 459 17.81 -17.53 3.45
C TYR A 459 17.81 -16.15 4.13
N VAL A 460 18.26 -16.08 5.39
CA VAL A 460 18.38 -14.82 6.14
C VAL A 460 19.60 -14.00 5.70
N SER A 461 20.61 -14.64 5.09
CA SER A 461 21.84 -13.97 4.64
C SER A 461 21.61 -13.04 3.44
N ASN A 462 22.48 -12.04 3.29
CA ASN A 462 22.48 -11.14 2.13
C ASN A 462 22.97 -11.84 0.85
N ASP A 463 22.56 -11.30 -0.29
CA ASP A 463 23.27 -11.45 -1.56
C ASP A 463 24.52 -10.53 -1.56
N ASP A 464 25.59 -10.93 -2.25
CA ASP A 464 26.86 -10.17 -2.27
C ASP A 464 26.65 -8.71 -2.72
N LYS A 465 27.39 -7.78 -2.08
CA LYS A 465 27.21 -6.32 -2.15
C LYS A 465 27.61 -5.64 -3.48
N GLU A 466 27.43 -6.28 -4.62
CA GLU A 466 27.71 -5.61 -5.91
C GLU A 466 26.52 -4.75 -6.35
N LYS A 467 26.63 -3.44 -6.04
CA LYS A 467 25.84 -2.31 -6.62
C LYS A 467 24.44 -2.69 -7.10
N GLU A 468 23.62 -3.22 -6.21
CA GLU A 468 22.28 -3.66 -6.59
C GLU A 468 21.31 -2.49 -6.77
N THR A 469 20.41 -2.69 -7.72
CA THR A 469 19.24 -1.88 -7.92
C THR A 469 18.26 -2.08 -6.75
N TYR A 470 17.69 -1.00 -6.21
CA TYR A 470 16.69 -1.09 -5.16
C TYR A 470 15.38 -1.69 -5.68
N THR A 471 15.09 -2.95 -5.34
CA THR A 471 13.79 -3.60 -5.55
C THR A 471 13.09 -3.83 -4.21
N ALA A 472 11.76 -3.83 -4.22
CA ALA A 472 10.93 -3.98 -3.01
C ALA A 472 10.89 -5.42 -2.44
N GLY A 473 11.60 -6.34 -3.10
CA GLY A 473 11.79 -7.74 -2.74
C GLY A 473 12.93 -8.34 -3.56
N LEU A 474 12.99 -9.67 -3.60
CA LEU A 474 13.95 -10.54 -4.31
C LEU A 474 15.22 -10.90 -3.51
N SER A 475 15.16 -10.84 -2.19
CA SER A 475 16.20 -11.47 -1.37
C SER A 475 16.04 -12.99 -1.38
N LYS A 476 17.08 -13.71 -0.94
CA LYS A 476 17.02 -15.15 -0.66
C LYS A 476 15.75 -15.52 0.12
N PHE A 477 15.48 -14.82 1.23
CA PHE A 477 14.28 -15.01 2.06
C PHE A 477 12.95 -14.98 1.29
N ASP A 478 12.80 -14.13 0.27
CA ASP A 478 11.54 -13.99 -0.47
C ASP A 478 11.18 -15.27 -1.26
N THR A 479 12.18 -16.08 -1.62
CA THR A 479 11.95 -17.38 -2.31
C THR A 479 11.21 -18.42 -1.46
N ILE A 480 11.16 -18.24 -0.13
CA ILE A 480 10.33 -19.10 0.74
C ILE A 480 8.85 -18.88 0.46
N PHE A 481 8.47 -17.64 0.13
CA PHE A 481 7.08 -17.22 0.04
C PHE A 481 6.58 -17.13 -1.40
N ARG A 482 7.50 -16.95 -2.37
CA ARG A 482 7.17 -16.47 -3.73
C ARG A 482 8.17 -16.99 -4.77
N GLY A 483 7.79 -17.01 -6.05
CA GLY A 483 8.57 -17.60 -7.16
C GLY A 483 8.06 -18.99 -7.56
N GLU A 484 8.69 -19.62 -8.56
CA GLU A 484 8.30 -20.95 -9.04
C GLU A 484 8.45 -22.04 -7.96
N GLU A 485 9.48 -21.94 -7.13
CA GLU A 485 9.82 -22.95 -6.12
C GLU A 485 9.33 -22.62 -4.71
N ALA A 486 8.38 -21.69 -4.51
CA ALA A 486 7.93 -21.13 -3.23
C ALA A 486 7.78 -22.15 -2.08
N LYS A 487 8.91 -22.49 -1.45
CA LYS A 487 9.15 -23.59 -0.51
C LYS A 487 10.46 -23.32 0.22
N ILE A 488 10.60 -23.97 1.37
CA ILE A 488 11.89 -24.06 2.04
C ILE A 488 12.60 -25.27 1.47
N LYS A 489 13.78 -25.06 0.89
CA LYS A 489 14.70 -26.13 0.54
C LYS A 489 15.78 -26.24 1.59
N ALA A 490 16.24 -27.44 1.86
CA ALA A 490 17.37 -27.68 2.73
C ALA A 490 18.36 -28.63 2.05
N ASN A 491 19.64 -28.43 2.36
CA ASN A 491 20.66 -29.36 1.95
C ASN A 491 20.52 -30.67 2.75
N THR A 492 20.13 -31.76 2.09
CA THR A 492 20.03 -33.07 2.73
C THR A 492 21.35 -33.83 2.64
N SER A 493 21.69 -34.57 3.69
CA SER A 493 23.02 -35.16 3.90
C SER A 493 23.52 -36.19 2.89
N THR A 494 22.79 -36.45 1.81
CA THR A 494 23.24 -37.35 0.72
C THR A 494 24.02 -36.62 -0.36
N ASN A 495 23.84 -35.31 -0.54
CA ASN A 495 24.59 -34.51 -1.50
C ASN A 495 25.28 -33.38 -0.74
N SER A 496 26.60 -33.43 -0.58
CA SER A 496 27.43 -32.35 0.02
C SER A 496 27.46 -31.05 -0.83
N SER A 497 26.44 -30.83 -1.66
CA SER A 497 26.34 -29.74 -2.60
C SER A 497 25.98 -28.44 -1.87
N THR A 498 26.87 -27.46 -1.95
CA THR A 498 26.56 -26.06 -1.60
C THR A 498 25.66 -25.39 -2.62
N ASP A 499 25.43 -26.02 -3.78
CA ASP A 499 24.55 -25.52 -4.83
C ASP A 499 23.07 -25.78 -4.48
N TYR A 500 22.31 -24.67 -4.40
CA TYR A 500 20.89 -24.62 -4.05
C TYR A 500 20.01 -25.45 -4.99
N LYS A 501 20.36 -25.54 -6.29
CA LYS A 501 19.64 -26.39 -7.27
C LYS A 501 19.53 -27.85 -6.86
N ASN A 502 20.51 -28.34 -6.09
CA ASN A 502 20.58 -29.73 -5.66
C ASN A 502 19.91 -29.96 -4.30
N TRP A 503 19.33 -28.91 -3.69
CA TRP A 503 18.63 -29.02 -2.41
C TRP A 503 17.21 -29.54 -2.62
N THR A 504 16.70 -30.22 -1.59
CA THR A 504 15.38 -30.85 -1.62
C THR A 504 14.38 -30.04 -0.80
N GLU A 505 13.09 -30.12 -1.17
CA GLU A 505 12.02 -29.52 -0.37
C GLU A 505 12.02 -30.10 1.05
N TRP A 506 12.03 -29.19 2.03
CA TRP A 506 11.99 -29.52 3.44
C TRP A 506 10.57 -29.42 3.98
N ASP A 507 10.21 -30.34 4.88
CA ASP A 507 8.96 -30.33 5.64
C ASP A 507 7.72 -30.07 4.76
N THR A 508 7.55 -30.86 3.70
CA THR A 508 6.48 -30.69 2.70
C THR A 508 5.07 -30.77 3.29
N LYS A 509 4.92 -31.39 4.47
CA LYS A 509 3.67 -31.48 5.24
C LYS A 509 3.43 -30.28 6.17
N ASN A 510 4.42 -29.39 6.32
CA ASN A 510 4.42 -28.26 7.26
C ASN A 510 4.23 -28.71 8.72
N ASP A 511 4.83 -29.84 9.11
CA ASP A 511 4.75 -30.38 10.48
C ASP A 511 5.65 -29.58 11.44
N HIS A 512 6.70 -28.94 10.94
CA HIS A 512 7.70 -28.20 11.72
C HIS A 512 7.60 -26.69 11.55
N HIS A 513 6.97 -26.20 10.48
CA HIS A 513 6.84 -24.77 10.22
C HIS A 513 5.45 -24.34 9.74
N LYS A 514 5.25 -23.03 9.69
CA LYS A 514 4.08 -22.35 9.12
C LYS A 514 4.57 -21.13 8.35
N ILE A 515 4.18 -21.03 7.08
CA ILE A 515 4.48 -19.88 6.23
C ILE A 515 3.26 -18.96 6.23
N ASN A 516 3.43 -17.75 6.75
CA ASN A 516 2.42 -16.69 6.71
C ASN A 516 2.88 -15.63 5.70
N ALA A 517 2.58 -15.82 4.42
CA ALA A 517 2.57 -14.73 3.46
C ALA A 517 1.31 -13.90 3.72
N SER A 518 1.35 -12.93 4.63
CA SER A 518 0.13 -12.18 4.93
C SER A 518 -0.19 -11.25 3.78
N GLY A 519 -1.24 -11.58 3.02
CA GLY A 519 -1.94 -10.63 2.15
C GLY A 519 -2.73 -9.56 2.92
N LYS A 520 -2.34 -9.28 4.17
CA LYS A 520 -2.98 -8.35 5.09
C LYS A 520 -1.94 -7.37 5.59
N LEU A 521 -2.36 -6.12 5.77
CA LEU A 521 -1.53 -5.05 6.27
C LEU A 521 -1.58 -5.04 7.80
N LEU A 522 -0.42 -4.98 8.46
CA LEU A 522 -0.34 -4.64 9.86
C LEU A 522 -0.57 -3.14 10.03
N THR A 523 -1.61 -2.74 10.75
CA THR A 523 -1.87 -1.32 11.08
C THR A 523 -1.84 -1.08 12.58
N LEU A 524 -1.76 0.18 13.01
CA LEU A 524 -1.85 0.55 14.42
C LEU A 524 -3.15 0.06 15.06
N SER A 525 -4.26 0.05 14.32
CA SER A 525 -5.56 -0.39 14.82
C SER A 525 -5.81 -1.90 14.70
N ASP A 526 -4.95 -2.66 14.05
CA ASP A 526 -5.14 -4.12 13.85
C ASP A 526 -5.22 -4.90 15.19
N THR A 527 -6.08 -5.91 15.26
CA THR A 527 -6.20 -6.81 16.42
C THR A 527 -6.10 -8.28 16.03
N THR A 528 -5.78 -8.57 14.77
CA THR A 528 -5.67 -9.92 14.23
C THR A 528 -4.30 -10.54 14.44
N TYR A 529 -3.26 -9.69 14.58
CA TYR A 529 -1.91 -10.10 14.96
C TYR A 529 -1.71 -9.97 16.47
N SER A 530 -0.77 -10.74 17.01
CA SER A 530 -0.39 -10.60 18.41
C SER A 530 0.28 -9.26 18.68
N ASP A 531 0.15 -8.82 19.93
CA ASP A 531 0.82 -7.61 20.41
C ASP A 531 2.35 -7.73 20.30
N THR A 532 2.90 -8.93 20.51
CA THR A 532 4.33 -9.25 20.33
C THR A 532 4.81 -8.93 18.91
N VAL A 533 4.10 -9.43 17.88
CA VAL A 533 4.40 -9.16 16.47
C VAL A 533 4.29 -7.66 16.19
N LYS A 534 3.15 -7.07 16.56
CA LYS A 534 2.84 -5.67 16.28
C LYS A 534 3.91 -4.73 16.85
N PHE A 535 4.21 -4.83 18.14
CA PHE A 535 5.15 -3.93 18.78
C PHE A 535 6.59 -4.18 18.35
N SER A 536 6.99 -5.43 18.09
CA SER A 536 8.33 -5.74 17.58
C SER A 536 8.60 -5.08 16.23
N ILE A 537 7.65 -5.18 15.28
CA ILE A 537 7.79 -4.58 13.95
C ILE A 537 7.83 -3.05 14.03
N TYR A 538 6.88 -2.42 14.75
CA TYR A 538 6.85 -0.95 14.84
C TYR A 538 8.04 -0.38 15.60
N ASP A 539 8.49 -1.03 16.67
CA ASP A 539 9.70 -0.62 17.40
C ASP A 539 10.94 -0.78 16.51
N PHE A 540 11.11 -1.91 15.83
CA PHE A 540 12.25 -2.09 14.91
C PHE A 540 12.29 -1.03 13.81
N LEU A 541 11.14 -0.66 13.24
CA LEU A 541 11.07 0.36 12.20
C LEU A 541 11.40 1.76 12.72
N THR A 542 11.08 2.10 13.97
CA THR A 542 11.04 3.50 14.43
C THR A 542 12.01 3.83 15.56
N SER A 543 12.56 2.82 16.22
CA SER A 543 13.60 2.97 17.23
C SER A 543 14.97 2.93 16.54
N ASN A 544 15.50 4.12 16.24
CA ASN A 544 16.82 4.29 15.62
C ASN A 544 17.91 3.51 16.39
N ASP A 545 18.45 2.49 15.74
CA ASP A 545 19.79 1.92 15.91
C ASP A 545 20.39 1.88 17.32
N LYS A 546 20.05 0.86 18.11
CA LYS A 546 21.04 0.27 19.01
C LYS A 546 21.60 -1.01 18.40
N LYS A 547 22.89 -0.94 18.03
CA LYS A 547 23.73 -2.06 17.54
C LYS A 547 23.77 -3.27 18.50
N GLU A 548 23.22 -3.17 19.70
CA GLU A 548 23.44 -4.15 20.78
C GLU A 548 22.61 -5.44 20.63
N ASN A 549 21.57 -5.41 19.79
CA ASN A 549 20.64 -6.53 19.65
C ASN A 549 20.59 -7.15 18.25
N THR A 550 21.77 -7.34 17.65
CA THR A 550 21.93 -8.13 16.44
C THR A 550 22.36 -9.55 16.76
N TRP A 551 21.91 -10.52 15.99
CA TRP A 551 22.38 -11.90 16.02
C TRP A 551 22.85 -12.30 14.62
N SER A 552 23.89 -13.12 14.55
CA SER A 552 24.41 -13.68 13.31
C SER A 552 24.71 -15.15 13.50
N TRP A 553 24.51 -15.93 12.44
CA TRP A 553 24.89 -17.34 12.42
C TRP A 553 26.39 -17.50 12.69
N LYS A 554 26.76 -18.40 13.63
CA LYS A 554 28.15 -18.79 13.86
C LYS A 554 28.49 -19.99 12.99
N GLU A 555 29.48 -19.82 12.13
CA GLU A 555 30.01 -20.88 11.27
C GLU A 555 30.79 -21.93 12.05
N GLU A 556 30.83 -23.16 11.55
CA GLU A 556 31.55 -24.31 12.17
C GLU A 556 33.04 -24.01 12.40
N SER A 557 33.66 -23.19 11.54
CA SER A 557 35.05 -22.76 11.69
C SER A 557 35.28 -21.74 12.81
N SER A 558 34.23 -20.97 13.17
CA SER A 558 34.27 -19.90 14.16
C SER A 558 33.90 -20.37 15.58
N VAL A 559 33.16 -21.47 15.66
CA VAL A 559 32.97 -22.24 16.90
C VAL A 559 34.08 -23.27 16.92
N ASN A 560 35.23 -22.95 17.55
CA ASN A 560 36.45 -23.78 17.64
C ASN A 560 36.20 -25.25 17.24
N LYS A 561 36.76 -25.69 16.11
CA LYS A 561 36.52 -27.03 15.51
C LYS A 561 36.29 -28.09 16.60
N ASN A 562 35.04 -28.57 16.69
CA ASN A 562 34.45 -29.44 17.72
C ASN A 562 33.75 -28.69 18.86
N LEU A 563 32.44 -28.48 18.68
CA LEU A 563 31.54 -28.04 19.75
C LEU A 563 31.47 -29.14 20.82
N GLU A 564 32.37 -29.05 21.81
CA GLU A 564 32.62 -30.11 22.77
C GLU A 564 31.33 -30.59 23.45
N SER A 565 31.27 -31.88 23.79
CA SER A 565 30.09 -32.49 24.45
C SER A 565 29.67 -31.72 25.71
N GLN A 566 30.64 -31.23 26.49
CA GLN A 566 30.35 -30.45 27.69
C GLN A 566 29.75 -29.08 27.36
N GLU A 567 30.33 -28.32 26.42
CA GLU A 567 29.82 -27.00 26.04
C GLU A 567 28.40 -27.10 25.45
N PHE A 568 28.16 -28.08 24.59
CA PHE A 568 26.83 -28.30 24.00
C PHE A 568 25.78 -28.67 25.05
N LYS A 569 26.10 -29.60 25.95
CA LYS A 569 25.20 -29.97 27.05
C LYS A 569 24.90 -28.77 27.94
N GLN A 570 25.91 -27.97 28.25
CA GLN A 570 25.71 -26.76 29.05
C GLN A 570 24.77 -25.77 28.33
N ALA A 571 24.94 -25.57 27.02
CA ALA A 571 24.04 -24.73 26.23
C ALA A 571 22.58 -25.24 26.23
N LEU A 572 22.36 -26.55 26.21
CA LEU A 572 21.03 -27.16 26.33
C LEU A 572 20.43 -26.96 27.72
N ILE A 573 21.22 -27.16 28.78
CA ILE A 573 20.79 -26.95 30.17
C ILE A 573 20.44 -25.48 30.41
N ASP A 574 21.29 -24.57 29.94
CA ASP A 574 21.03 -23.12 29.94
C ASP A 574 19.78 -22.76 29.13
N GLY A 575 19.46 -23.57 28.10
CA GLY A 575 18.25 -23.49 27.30
C GLY A 575 16.99 -24.09 27.95
N GLY A 576 17.08 -24.58 29.19
CA GLY A 576 15.94 -25.06 29.98
C GLY A 576 15.64 -26.54 29.87
N LEU A 577 16.58 -27.34 29.38
CA LEU A 577 16.49 -28.81 29.39
C LEU A 577 17.07 -29.38 30.70
N SER A 578 16.53 -30.51 31.17
CA SER A 578 17.15 -31.23 32.29
C SER A 578 18.50 -31.85 31.87
N ASN A 579 19.35 -32.18 32.84
CA ASN A 579 20.62 -32.85 32.57
C ASN A 579 20.45 -34.17 31.79
N ASP A 580 19.38 -34.92 32.09
CA ASP A 580 19.03 -36.16 31.39
C ASP A 580 18.57 -35.90 29.96
N GLU A 581 17.72 -34.89 29.75
CA GLU A 581 17.27 -34.48 28.41
C GLU A 581 18.46 -34.01 27.56
N ALA A 582 19.32 -33.16 28.11
CA ALA A 582 20.53 -32.67 27.45
C ALA A 582 21.47 -33.82 27.08
N SER A 583 21.68 -34.78 27.99
CA SER A 583 22.52 -35.96 27.73
C SER A 583 21.92 -36.89 26.67
N LYS A 584 20.59 -37.06 26.65
CA LYS A 584 19.89 -37.84 25.61
C LYS A 584 20.07 -37.21 24.23
N ILE A 585 19.88 -35.90 24.11
CA ILE A 585 20.05 -35.16 22.86
C ILE A 585 21.51 -35.20 22.40
N ASP A 586 22.46 -34.86 23.28
CA ASP A 586 23.89 -34.92 22.96
C ASP A 586 24.33 -36.31 22.47
N SER A 587 23.79 -37.38 23.08
CA SER A 587 24.09 -38.76 22.66
C SER A 587 23.49 -39.11 21.29
N ALA A 588 22.30 -38.62 20.96
CA ALA A 588 21.64 -38.89 19.67
C ALA A 588 22.41 -38.27 18.48
N ILE A 589 22.90 -37.04 18.66
CA ILE A 589 23.64 -36.27 17.66
C ILE A 589 25.11 -36.04 18.05
N LYS A 590 25.70 -37.04 18.73
CA LYS A 590 27.12 -37.02 19.09
C LYS A 590 27.97 -37.05 17.83
N GLN A 591 28.98 -36.20 17.79
CA GLN A 591 29.98 -36.18 16.73
C GLN A 591 30.71 -37.54 16.66
N THR A 592 30.72 -38.16 15.48
CA THR A 592 31.43 -39.43 15.23
C THR A 592 32.70 -39.16 14.41
N GLN A 593 33.73 -40.01 14.55
CA GLN A 593 34.98 -39.89 13.78
C GLN A 593 34.74 -39.95 12.26
N ASP A 594 33.72 -40.70 11.84
CA ASP A 594 33.11 -40.59 10.51
C ASP A 594 32.20 -39.35 10.51
N LYS A 595 32.65 -38.25 9.90
CA LYS A 595 31.93 -36.96 9.82
C LYS A 595 30.55 -37.14 9.16
N LYS A 596 29.55 -37.53 9.94
CA LYS A 596 28.15 -37.54 9.49
C LYS A 596 27.66 -36.09 9.51
N HIS A 597 27.86 -35.40 8.38
CA HIS A 597 27.55 -33.99 8.19
C HIS A 597 26.19 -33.54 8.74
N SER A 598 25.13 -34.38 8.68
CA SER A 598 23.81 -34.04 9.23
C SER A 598 23.73 -33.96 10.75
N LYS A 599 24.45 -34.82 11.50
CA LYS A 599 24.44 -34.77 12.97
C LYS A 599 25.15 -33.53 13.47
N ASP A 600 26.30 -33.23 12.87
CA ASP A 600 27.11 -32.06 13.22
C ASP A 600 26.38 -30.76 12.87
N ALA A 601 25.71 -30.74 11.72
CA ALA A 601 24.84 -29.63 11.31
C ALA A 601 23.65 -29.40 12.25
N ALA A 602 22.96 -30.47 12.66
CA ALA A 602 21.87 -30.37 13.64
C ALA A 602 22.38 -29.86 15.01
N ARG A 603 23.54 -30.34 15.44
CA ARG A 603 24.21 -29.90 16.69
C ARG A 603 24.57 -28.41 16.64
N LEU A 604 25.19 -27.95 15.56
CA LEU A 604 25.54 -26.54 15.36
C LEU A 604 24.30 -25.65 15.32
N THR A 605 23.22 -26.13 14.69
CA THR A 605 21.94 -25.40 14.62
C THR A 605 21.31 -25.23 15.99
N ILE A 606 21.26 -26.29 16.80
CA ILE A 606 20.72 -26.25 18.16
C ILE A 606 21.53 -25.29 19.03
N TYR A 607 22.86 -25.28 18.91
CA TYR A 607 23.72 -24.33 19.61
C TYR A 607 23.43 -22.87 19.19
N ASN A 608 23.37 -22.61 17.89
CA ASN A 608 23.03 -21.29 17.35
C ASN A 608 21.64 -20.81 17.82
N LEU A 609 20.66 -21.71 17.90
CA LEU A 609 19.34 -21.42 18.45
C LEU A 609 19.38 -21.13 19.95
N ALA A 610 20.22 -21.81 20.73
CA ALA A 610 20.42 -21.49 22.14
C ALA A 610 20.95 -20.06 22.31
N GLU A 611 21.91 -19.64 21.49
CA GLU A 611 22.43 -18.27 21.48
C GLU A 611 21.40 -17.24 21.01
N LEU A 612 20.56 -17.60 20.04
CA LEU A 612 19.44 -16.78 19.60
C LEU A 612 18.42 -16.57 20.73
N PHE A 613 18.01 -17.66 21.40
CA PHE A 613 17.11 -17.61 22.55
C PHE A 613 17.72 -16.81 23.71
N LYS A 614 19.03 -16.86 23.94
CA LYS A 614 19.68 -16.00 24.94
C LYS A 614 19.50 -14.51 24.65
N LYS A 615 19.43 -14.11 23.37
CA LYS A 615 19.15 -12.72 22.96
C LYS A 615 17.67 -12.37 23.00
N ILE A 616 16.81 -13.37 22.81
CA ILE A 616 15.35 -13.23 22.83
C ILE A 616 14.83 -13.64 24.22
N ASN A 617 14.61 -12.66 25.10
CA ASN A 617 13.80 -12.83 26.31
C ASN A 617 14.37 -13.81 27.37
N GLN A 618 15.70 -13.86 27.56
CA GLN A 618 16.33 -14.60 28.68
C GLN A 618 17.07 -13.68 29.66
N LYS A 619 16.90 -13.97 30.95
CA LYS A 619 17.56 -13.29 32.09
C LYS A 619 18.90 -13.92 32.43
N ASN A 620 19.83 -13.12 32.96
CA ASN A 620 21.04 -13.64 33.58
C ASN A 620 20.72 -14.46 34.83
N SER A 621 21.39 -15.60 34.99
CA SER A 621 21.50 -16.24 36.30
C SER A 621 22.39 -15.37 37.17
N SER A 622 21.85 -14.70 38.20
CA SER A 622 22.68 -14.21 39.29
C SER A 622 23.18 -15.43 40.06
N SER A 623 24.35 -15.94 39.66
CA SER A 623 25.09 -16.87 40.50
C SER A 623 25.63 -16.07 41.67
N GLY A 624 25.02 -16.26 42.84
CA GLY A 624 25.57 -15.79 44.10
C GLY A 624 26.95 -16.40 44.29
N THR A 625 27.98 -15.65 43.93
CA THR A 625 29.37 -15.98 44.27
C THR A 625 29.80 -14.95 45.30
N SER A 626 29.68 -15.35 46.56
CA SER A 626 30.29 -14.70 47.70
C SER A 626 31.81 -14.65 47.52
N SER A 627 32.35 -13.49 47.17
CA SER A 627 33.75 -13.15 47.44
C SER A 627 33.82 -11.88 48.27
N SER A 628 34.31 -12.08 49.49
CA SER A 628 34.62 -11.10 50.53
C SER A 628 35.50 -9.92 50.06
N GLY A 629 35.19 -8.70 50.52
CA GLY A 629 36.11 -7.56 50.42
C GLY A 629 35.46 -6.18 50.67
N SER A 630 35.51 -5.73 51.94
CA SER A 630 35.05 -4.46 52.52
C SER A 630 35.25 -3.14 51.73
N SER A 631 34.25 -2.23 51.72
CA SER A 631 34.15 -1.08 52.65
C SER A 631 33.09 -0.02 52.26
N SER A 632 32.15 0.19 53.19
CA SER A 632 31.37 1.39 53.58
C SER A 632 31.12 2.58 52.64
N SER A 633 29.84 2.94 52.42
CA SER A 633 29.18 4.07 53.11
C SER A 633 27.67 4.21 52.78
N SER A 634 26.87 4.30 53.84
CA SER A 634 25.44 4.62 54.05
C SER A 634 24.68 5.52 53.06
N SER A 635 23.46 5.13 52.64
CA SER A 635 22.17 5.52 53.28
C SER A 635 20.93 5.45 52.36
N SER A 636 19.85 4.95 52.94
CA SER A 636 18.41 5.21 52.70
C SER A 636 17.58 3.97 52.36
N SER A 637 16.63 3.72 53.25
CA SER A 637 15.72 2.58 53.30
C SER A 637 14.69 2.64 52.18
N THR A 638 14.79 1.72 51.23
CA THR A 638 13.66 1.27 50.42
C THR A 638 13.64 -0.25 50.48
N THR A 639 12.46 -0.80 50.75
CA THR A 639 12.16 -2.24 50.80
C THR A 639 12.66 -2.92 49.53
N SER A 640 13.76 -3.66 49.67
CA SER A 640 14.44 -4.39 48.61
C SER A 640 13.49 -5.42 47.99
N THR A 641 13.01 -5.11 46.79
CA THR A 641 12.34 -6.08 45.92
C THR A 641 13.39 -7.09 45.49
N SER A 642 13.08 -8.37 45.66
CA SER A 642 13.90 -9.54 45.37
C SER A 642 14.77 -9.35 44.12
N GLU A 643 16.08 -9.56 44.25
CA GLU A 643 17.06 -9.54 43.16
C GLU A 643 16.62 -10.48 42.02
N ASN A 644 15.95 -9.91 41.03
CA ASN A 644 15.66 -10.55 39.75
C ASN A 644 16.82 -10.22 38.82
N GLY A 645 17.49 -11.23 38.27
CA GLY A 645 18.58 -11.02 37.31
C GLY A 645 18.18 -10.09 36.17
N GLU A 646 19.12 -9.27 35.69
CA GLU A 646 18.89 -8.35 34.60
C GLU A 646 18.61 -9.10 33.29
N ASN A 647 17.64 -8.58 32.54
CA ASN A 647 17.35 -9.03 31.19
C ASN A 647 18.55 -8.71 30.28
N LYS A 648 18.98 -9.66 29.45
CA LYS A 648 20.14 -9.47 28.54
C LYS A 648 19.92 -8.40 27.47
N ASN A 649 18.68 -7.95 27.29
CA ASN A 649 18.28 -7.05 26.24
C ASN A 649 17.04 -6.25 26.65
N SER A 650 16.90 -5.05 26.10
CA SER A 650 15.75 -4.16 26.33
C SER A 650 14.54 -4.44 25.43
N ASN A 651 14.70 -5.29 24.41
CA ASN A 651 13.67 -5.58 23.41
C ASN A 651 13.32 -7.09 23.39
N ILE A 652 12.06 -7.39 23.06
CA ILE A 652 11.49 -8.75 22.96
C ILE A 652 11.80 -9.46 21.63
N TYR A 653 12.47 -8.78 20.71
CA TYR A 653 12.90 -9.31 19.41
C TYR A 653 14.41 -9.18 19.29
N THR A 654 15.02 -9.74 18.26
CA THR A 654 16.43 -9.54 17.87
C THR A 654 16.53 -9.37 16.36
N THR A 655 17.52 -8.60 15.89
CA THR A 655 17.72 -8.36 14.45
C THR A 655 18.62 -9.46 13.88
N LEU A 656 18.13 -10.20 12.89
CA LEU A 656 18.89 -11.25 12.22
C LEU A 656 19.63 -10.70 10.99
N ASN A 657 18.96 -9.82 10.24
CA ASN A 657 19.55 -9.15 9.09
C ASN A 657 18.99 -7.73 9.00
N LYS A 658 19.85 -6.76 9.29
CA LYS A 658 19.45 -5.36 9.27
C LYS A 658 19.28 -4.80 7.86
N ASP A 659 20.05 -5.28 6.88
CA ASP A 659 20.01 -4.74 5.52
C ASP A 659 18.71 -5.16 4.79
N GLU A 660 18.20 -6.35 5.10
CA GLU A 660 16.93 -6.90 4.57
C GLU A 660 15.71 -6.65 5.48
N GLY A 661 15.91 -6.10 6.68
CA GLY A 661 14.81 -5.85 7.62
C GLY A 661 14.22 -7.12 8.24
N ILE A 662 15.06 -8.10 8.57
CA ILE A 662 14.67 -9.39 9.15
C ILE A 662 14.92 -9.40 10.66
N ILE A 663 13.88 -9.70 11.42
CA ILE A 663 13.90 -9.84 12.89
C ILE A 663 13.41 -11.23 13.33
N ALA A 664 13.81 -11.65 14.52
CA ALA A 664 13.26 -12.81 15.21
C ALA A 664 12.65 -12.44 16.56
N PHE A 665 11.54 -13.07 16.90
CA PHE A 665 10.92 -13.01 18.22
C PHE A 665 10.14 -14.29 18.46
N ILE A 666 9.65 -14.48 19.68
CA ILE A 666 8.92 -15.69 20.05
C ILE A 666 7.54 -15.30 20.58
N ASP A 667 6.53 -16.05 20.16
CA ASP A 667 5.13 -15.82 20.54
C ASP A 667 4.36 -17.16 20.63
N GLY A 668 3.04 -17.07 20.87
CA GLY A 668 2.08 -18.18 20.95
C GLY A 668 2.22 -19.26 19.87
N ASP A 669 2.58 -18.88 18.65
CA ASP A 669 2.62 -19.78 17.49
C ASP A 669 3.99 -20.46 17.30
N GLY A 670 5.07 -19.95 17.91
CA GLY A 670 6.42 -20.49 17.74
C GLY A 670 7.54 -19.44 17.74
N LEU A 671 8.68 -19.81 17.15
CA LEU A 671 9.76 -18.86 16.83
C LEU A 671 9.47 -18.23 15.46
N HIS A 672 9.27 -16.91 15.45
CA HIS A 672 9.00 -16.13 14.26
C HIS A 672 10.30 -15.62 13.65
N ILE A 673 10.44 -15.77 12.34
CA ILE A 673 11.44 -15.13 11.50
C ILE A 673 10.66 -14.23 10.53
N THR A 674 10.68 -12.94 10.80
CA THR A 674 9.83 -11.97 10.11
C THR A 674 10.68 -10.99 9.30
N LYS A 675 10.35 -10.84 8.02
CA LYS A 675 10.92 -9.83 7.12
C LYS A 675 9.90 -8.73 6.87
N ILE A 676 10.33 -7.47 6.99
CA ILE A 676 9.53 -6.33 6.52
C ILE A 676 9.70 -6.21 5.00
N ASP A 677 8.61 -6.43 4.28
CA ASP A 677 8.60 -6.35 2.82
C ASP A 677 8.78 -4.88 2.40
N GLY A 678 9.62 -4.60 1.40
CA GLY A 678 9.94 -3.22 0.99
C GLY A 678 10.85 -2.45 1.96
N TYR A 679 11.47 -3.09 2.96
CA TYR A 679 12.36 -2.43 3.93
C TYR A 679 13.52 -1.65 3.27
N LYS A 680 14.08 -2.14 2.16
CA LYS A 680 15.10 -1.44 1.37
C LYS A 680 14.61 -0.08 0.82
N LEU A 681 13.31 0.08 0.57
CA LEU A 681 12.70 1.35 0.17
C LEU A 681 12.55 2.32 1.35
N ILE A 682 12.46 1.80 2.57
CA ILE A 682 12.36 2.58 3.80
C ILE A 682 13.74 3.16 4.18
N ASN A 683 14.80 2.36 4.08
CA ASN A 683 16.16 2.67 4.57
C ASN A 683 17.13 3.15 3.47
N ASN A 684 16.63 3.70 2.36
CA ASN A 684 17.46 4.08 1.22
C ASN A 684 18.21 5.40 1.46
N LYS A 685 19.53 5.33 1.66
CA LYS A 685 20.41 6.50 1.81
C LYS A 685 20.82 7.16 0.48
N ALA A 686 20.65 6.47 -0.66
CA ALA A 686 21.42 6.75 -1.87
C ALA A 686 20.71 7.62 -2.94
N ASN A 687 19.38 7.70 -3.00
CA ASN A 687 18.68 8.39 -4.10
C ASN A 687 17.93 9.65 -3.67
N ASN A 688 18.62 10.54 -2.94
CA ASN A 688 18.22 11.93 -2.76
C ASN A 688 18.56 12.79 -3.99
N GLU A 689 18.22 12.33 -5.20
CA GLU A 689 17.97 13.30 -6.27
C GLU A 689 16.69 14.02 -5.92
N SER A 690 16.86 15.30 -5.60
CA SER A 690 15.80 16.29 -5.58
C SER A 690 15.03 16.19 -6.90
N LEU A 691 13.85 15.56 -6.89
CA LEU A 691 12.83 15.99 -7.84
C LEU A 691 12.56 17.44 -7.47
N SER A 692 13.11 18.34 -8.29
CA SER A 692 13.00 19.78 -8.15
C SER A 692 11.57 20.14 -7.79
N SER A 693 11.43 20.98 -6.77
CA SER A 693 10.17 21.57 -6.28
C SER A 693 9.51 22.53 -7.29
N SER A 694 9.75 22.35 -8.58
CA SER A 694 9.22 23.10 -9.70
C SER A 694 9.18 22.14 -10.90
N ILE A 695 8.11 21.33 -10.97
CA ILE A 695 7.79 20.50 -12.12
C ILE A 695 6.82 21.31 -12.99
N ASP A 696 7.30 21.79 -14.12
CA ASP A 696 6.50 22.54 -15.10
C ASP A 696 5.29 21.71 -15.60
N GLN A 697 4.14 22.38 -15.77
CA GLN A 697 2.86 21.76 -16.17
C GLN A 697 2.94 20.91 -17.47
N GLN A 698 3.88 21.18 -18.37
CA GLN A 698 4.09 20.40 -19.61
C GLN A 698 4.85 19.07 -19.39
N GLN A 699 5.77 19.00 -18.43
CA GLN A 699 6.43 17.73 -18.10
C GLN A 699 5.47 16.75 -17.42
N ASN A 700 4.52 17.27 -16.63
CA ASN A 700 3.47 16.51 -15.96
C ASN A 700 2.60 15.69 -16.95
N LEU A 701 2.10 16.31 -18.04
CA LEU A 701 1.20 15.63 -18.99
C LEU A 701 1.83 14.38 -19.62
N ASN A 702 3.09 14.49 -20.07
CA ASN A 702 3.80 13.38 -20.73
C ASN A 702 4.10 12.22 -19.77
N GLU A 703 4.41 12.50 -18.51
CA GLU A 703 4.61 11.44 -17.51
C GLU A 703 3.31 10.71 -17.21
N TYR A 704 2.18 11.41 -17.16
CA TYR A 704 0.90 10.77 -16.91
C TYR A 704 0.35 9.97 -18.10
N ILE A 705 0.60 10.41 -19.33
CA ILE A 705 0.30 9.63 -20.53
C ILE A 705 1.06 8.31 -20.49
N LYS A 706 2.34 8.33 -20.10
CA LYS A 706 3.15 7.11 -19.89
C LYS A 706 2.57 6.22 -18.80
N GLN A 707 2.16 6.79 -17.67
CA GLN A 707 1.49 6.02 -16.61
C GLN A 707 0.24 5.32 -17.11
N THR A 708 -0.61 6.03 -17.86
CA THR A 708 -1.83 5.46 -18.45
C THR A 708 -1.51 4.31 -19.41
N ALA A 709 -0.47 4.46 -20.24
CA ALA A 709 -0.03 3.41 -21.15
C ALA A 709 0.46 2.16 -20.38
N VAL A 710 1.30 2.34 -19.35
CA VAL A 710 1.80 1.25 -18.49
C VAL A 710 0.63 0.51 -17.83
N LEU A 711 -0.34 1.24 -17.28
CA LEU A 711 -1.52 0.66 -16.64
C LEU A 711 -2.40 -0.14 -17.62
N LYS A 712 -2.59 0.37 -18.85
CA LYS A 712 -3.33 -0.35 -19.90
C LYS A 712 -2.59 -1.62 -20.36
N GLN A 713 -1.25 -1.58 -20.37
CA GLN A 713 -0.43 -2.75 -20.64
C GLN A 713 -0.58 -3.81 -19.55
N ILE A 714 -0.58 -3.40 -18.28
CA ILE A 714 -0.88 -4.28 -17.14
C ILE A 714 -2.27 -4.90 -17.29
N ARG A 715 -3.30 -4.11 -17.61
CA ARG A 715 -4.68 -4.63 -17.86
C ARG A 715 -4.74 -5.62 -19.03
N SER A 716 -3.99 -5.35 -20.09
CA SER A 716 -3.90 -6.24 -21.25
C SER A 716 -3.24 -7.57 -20.86
N LEU A 717 -2.19 -7.53 -20.04
CA LEU A 717 -1.53 -8.72 -19.50
C LEU A 717 -2.50 -9.56 -18.65
N TYR A 718 -3.35 -8.94 -17.83
CA TYR A 718 -4.39 -9.65 -17.06
C TYR A 718 -5.40 -10.42 -17.92
N SER A 719 -5.62 -9.95 -19.15
CA SER A 719 -6.55 -10.60 -20.09
C SER A 719 -5.83 -11.59 -21.02
N SER A 720 -4.53 -11.82 -20.80
CA SER A 720 -3.72 -12.76 -21.59
C SER A 720 -3.70 -14.16 -20.94
N PRO A 721 -3.42 -15.22 -21.72
CA PRO A 721 -3.21 -16.57 -21.17
C PRO A 721 -2.04 -16.64 -20.17
N ASN A 722 -1.09 -15.70 -20.19
CA ASN A 722 0.10 -15.69 -19.34
C ASN A 722 -0.06 -14.84 -18.07
N ALA A 723 -1.26 -14.33 -17.79
CA ALA A 723 -1.54 -13.50 -16.62
C ALA A 723 -1.07 -14.20 -15.33
N SER A 724 -1.38 -15.49 -15.17
CA SER A 724 -1.03 -16.28 -13.98
C SER A 724 0.48 -16.42 -13.75
N VAL A 725 1.29 -16.24 -14.78
CA VAL A 725 2.75 -16.45 -14.75
C VAL A 725 3.50 -15.13 -14.61
N LEU A 726 3.12 -14.09 -15.37
CA LEU A 726 3.88 -12.83 -15.44
C LEU A 726 3.41 -11.76 -14.47
N VAL A 727 2.09 -11.69 -14.19
CA VAL A 727 1.54 -10.70 -13.24
C VAL A 727 2.23 -10.74 -11.87
N PRO A 728 2.58 -11.92 -11.31
CA PRO A 728 3.29 -11.98 -10.04
C PRO A 728 4.62 -11.21 -10.05
N TYR A 729 5.31 -11.14 -11.19
CA TYR A 729 6.60 -10.47 -11.34
C TYR A 729 6.48 -8.99 -11.66
N LEU A 730 5.27 -8.43 -11.80
CA LEU A 730 5.06 -7.02 -12.14
C LEU A 730 5.84 -6.07 -11.23
N ILE A 731 5.60 -6.10 -9.92
CA ILE A 731 6.26 -5.22 -8.94
C ILE A 731 7.78 -5.42 -8.88
N ASN A 732 8.24 -6.60 -9.30
CA ASN A 732 9.62 -7.07 -9.17
C ASN A 732 10.41 -7.04 -10.49
N SER A 733 9.77 -6.65 -11.59
CA SER A 733 10.31 -6.77 -12.96
C SER A 733 11.50 -5.86 -13.27
N THR A 734 11.90 -4.99 -12.34
CA THR A 734 13.13 -4.19 -12.43
C THR A 734 14.40 -4.98 -12.07
N LEU A 735 14.33 -6.31 -12.06
CA LEU A 735 15.37 -7.31 -11.72
C LEU A 735 16.75 -7.14 -12.38
N GLN A 736 16.89 -6.25 -13.36
CA GLN A 736 18.18 -5.77 -13.86
C GLN A 736 18.07 -4.30 -14.25
N ILE A 737 18.47 -3.38 -13.38
CA ILE A 737 19.14 -2.18 -13.89
C ILE A 737 20.59 -2.58 -14.09
N SER A 738 20.95 -2.88 -15.34
CA SER A 738 22.32 -2.64 -15.78
C SER A 738 22.60 -1.18 -15.49
N THR A 739 23.60 -0.94 -14.66
CA THR A 739 24.18 0.38 -14.42
C THR A 739 24.19 1.19 -15.71
N THR A 740 23.43 2.27 -15.71
CA THR A 740 23.63 3.35 -16.67
C THR A 740 24.89 4.11 -16.24
N SER A 741 26.07 3.52 -16.40
CA SER A 741 27.37 4.21 -16.26
C SER A 741 28.49 3.42 -16.94
N THR A 742 28.96 3.93 -18.08
CA THR A 742 30.36 3.99 -18.56
C THR A 742 31.27 2.74 -18.47
N SER A 743 31.70 2.32 -19.67
CA SER A 743 32.86 1.47 -20.02
C SER A 743 32.89 0.02 -19.52
N MET A 744 32.40 -0.91 -20.37
CA MET A 744 32.99 -2.25 -20.45
C MET A 744 34.14 -2.20 -21.47
N SER A 745 35.36 -2.05 -20.96
CA SER A 745 36.54 -2.48 -21.69
C SER A 745 36.54 -4.01 -21.73
N THR A 746 36.54 -4.54 -22.94
CA THR A 746 36.76 -5.95 -23.26
C THR A 746 38.16 -6.37 -22.85
N SER A 747 38.27 -7.17 -21.79
CA SER A 747 39.45 -8.01 -21.55
C SER A 747 39.04 -9.30 -20.85
N SER A 748 39.03 -10.36 -21.65
CA SER A 748 39.40 -11.76 -21.35
C SER A 748 39.48 -12.25 -19.89
N SER A 749 38.84 -13.41 -19.69
CA SER A 749 39.25 -14.50 -18.79
C SER A 749 39.56 -14.14 -17.33
N GLY A 750 38.51 -14.17 -16.52
CA GLY A 750 38.60 -14.20 -15.06
C GLY A 750 37.27 -14.64 -14.50
N GLN A 751 37.09 -15.95 -14.35
CA GLN A 751 35.92 -16.58 -13.74
C GLN A 751 35.90 -16.21 -12.25
N SER A 752 35.25 -15.10 -11.89
CA SER A 752 34.91 -14.81 -10.50
C SER A 752 33.56 -15.45 -10.19
N ASN A 753 33.59 -16.55 -9.44
CA ASN A 753 32.44 -17.18 -8.80
C ASN A 753 31.85 -16.24 -7.72
N GLY A 754 31.18 -15.15 -8.12
CA GLY A 754 30.39 -14.32 -7.23
C GLY A 754 29.04 -14.99 -6.97
N SER A 755 28.76 -15.35 -5.72
CA SER A 755 27.59 -16.12 -5.29
C SER A 755 26.30 -15.30 -5.31
N LYS A 756 25.75 -15.05 -6.51
CA LYS A 756 24.37 -14.59 -6.67
C LYS A 756 23.41 -15.72 -6.26
N TRP A 757 22.37 -15.43 -5.46
CA TRP A 757 21.32 -16.40 -5.16
C TRP A 757 20.78 -17.05 -6.43
N ASP A 758 20.65 -18.37 -6.39
CA ASP A 758 20.28 -19.17 -7.55
C ASP A 758 18.76 -19.19 -7.76
N TRP A 759 18.22 -18.02 -8.08
CA TRP A 759 16.88 -17.91 -8.65
C TRP A 759 16.75 -18.87 -9.82
N THR A 760 15.60 -19.54 -9.94
CA THR A 760 15.41 -20.44 -11.08
C THR A 760 15.53 -19.67 -12.39
N LYS A 761 16.00 -20.35 -13.44
CA LYS A 761 16.09 -19.75 -14.77
C LYS A 761 14.74 -19.13 -15.20
N LYS A 762 13.63 -19.78 -14.84
CA LYS A 762 12.29 -19.31 -15.15
C LYS A 762 11.89 -18.06 -14.36
N ASP A 763 12.24 -17.95 -13.07
CA ASP A 763 11.99 -16.72 -12.29
C ASP A 763 12.69 -15.52 -12.95
N LEU A 764 13.95 -15.71 -13.37
CA LEU A 764 14.73 -14.71 -14.09
C LEU A 764 14.10 -14.38 -15.46
N ASP A 765 13.69 -15.40 -16.21
CA ASP A 765 13.07 -15.24 -17.52
C ASP A 765 11.72 -14.50 -17.42
N TYR A 766 10.87 -14.82 -16.45
CA TYR A 766 9.57 -14.16 -16.26
C TYR A 766 9.72 -12.70 -15.85
N ALA A 767 10.66 -12.40 -14.97
CA ALA A 767 10.96 -11.02 -14.61
C ALA A 767 11.48 -10.19 -15.79
N ASN A 768 12.40 -10.77 -16.57
CA ASN A 768 12.88 -10.16 -17.80
C ASN A 768 11.73 -9.98 -18.80
N SER A 769 10.84 -10.97 -18.95
CA SER A 769 9.65 -10.85 -19.80
C SER A 769 8.76 -9.69 -19.40
N VAL A 770 8.55 -9.45 -18.10
CA VAL A 770 7.75 -8.31 -17.66
C VAL A 770 8.44 -6.98 -17.97
N LYS A 771 9.75 -6.85 -17.74
CA LYS A 771 10.52 -5.67 -18.16
C LYS A 771 10.37 -5.44 -19.66
N ASN A 772 10.43 -6.52 -20.42
CA ASN A 772 10.37 -6.55 -21.88
C ASN A 772 8.97 -6.30 -22.45
N LEU A 773 7.90 -6.43 -21.65
CA LEU A 773 6.56 -5.95 -21.99
C LEU A 773 6.47 -4.42 -22.04
N GLY A 774 7.54 -3.70 -21.64
CA GLY A 774 7.54 -2.23 -21.53
C GLY A 774 6.77 -1.73 -20.30
N VAL A 775 6.52 -2.60 -19.32
CA VAL A 775 5.86 -2.24 -18.06
C VAL A 775 6.92 -1.74 -17.08
N ASP A 776 7.01 -0.43 -16.92
CA ASP A 776 7.86 0.19 -15.90
C ASP A 776 7.01 0.67 -14.72
N ILE A 777 6.96 -0.14 -13.66
CA ILE A 777 6.17 0.15 -12.46
C ILE A 777 6.74 1.32 -11.66
N SER A 778 8.02 1.66 -11.84
CA SER A 778 8.61 2.84 -11.21
C SER A 778 7.98 4.15 -11.70
N LEU A 779 7.32 4.11 -12.87
CA LEU A 779 6.62 5.27 -13.43
C LEU A 779 5.24 5.50 -12.80
N LEU A 780 4.64 4.50 -12.16
CA LEU A 780 3.29 4.59 -11.60
C LEU A 780 3.27 5.39 -10.30
N ASN A 781 2.29 6.29 -10.16
CA ASN A 781 2.05 7.11 -8.96
C ASN A 781 3.28 7.91 -8.50
N LYS A 782 4.08 8.44 -9.44
CA LYS A 782 5.22 9.34 -9.14
C LYS A 782 4.85 10.58 -8.32
N ASN A 783 3.57 10.96 -8.33
CA ASN A 783 3.04 12.01 -7.46
C ASN A 783 3.13 11.67 -5.96
N ILE A 784 3.43 10.42 -5.60
CA ILE A 784 3.69 9.94 -4.24
C ILE A 784 5.19 9.92 -4.00
N LYS A 785 5.64 10.81 -3.09
CA LYS A 785 7.06 11.06 -2.84
C LYS A 785 7.72 9.94 -2.06
N ASN A 786 7.01 9.35 -1.10
CA ASN A 786 7.52 8.26 -0.29
C ASN A 786 7.52 6.96 -1.10
N ASP A 787 8.70 6.40 -1.32
CA ASP A 787 8.88 5.22 -2.18
C ASP A 787 8.23 3.96 -1.60
N TYR A 788 8.20 3.82 -0.27
CA TYR A 788 7.54 2.71 0.41
C TYR A 788 6.01 2.82 0.29
N GLU A 789 5.45 4.01 0.51
CA GLU A 789 4.00 4.24 0.31
C GLU A 789 3.61 4.01 -1.16
N ARG A 790 4.42 4.51 -2.11
CA ARG A 790 4.21 4.29 -3.54
C ARG A 790 4.25 2.80 -3.89
N PHE A 791 5.16 2.03 -3.30
CA PHE A 791 5.21 0.57 -3.46
C PHE A 791 3.92 -0.12 -2.99
N LEU A 792 3.41 0.22 -1.81
CA LEU A 792 2.15 -0.37 -1.29
C LEU A 792 0.95 -0.05 -2.19
N ILE A 793 0.90 1.18 -2.69
CA ILE A 793 -0.16 1.66 -3.57
C ILE A 793 -0.08 0.98 -4.93
N ASN A 794 1.10 0.95 -5.55
CA ASN A 794 1.33 0.30 -6.84
C ASN A 794 1.03 -1.21 -6.77
N THR A 795 1.35 -1.85 -5.65
CA THR A 795 0.96 -3.23 -5.39
C THR A 795 -0.56 -3.41 -5.38
N SER A 796 -1.30 -2.45 -4.84
CA SER A 796 -2.77 -2.52 -4.79
C SER A 796 -3.44 -2.25 -6.14
N LEU A 797 -2.69 -1.78 -7.15
CA LEU A 797 -3.17 -1.67 -8.53
C LEU A 797 -3.21 -3.03 -9.24
N ILE A 798 -2.50 -4.02 -8.70
CA ILE A 798 -2.40 -5.37 -9.23
C ILE A 798 -3.53 -6.19 -8.61
N ASP A 799 -4.54 -6.51 -9.42
CA ASP A 799 -5.66 -7.38 -9.03
C ASP A 799 -5.17 -8.78 -8.68
N ALA A 800 -4.98 -9.00 -7.38
CA ALA A 800 -4.54 -10.28 -6.81
C ALA A 800 -5.66 -11.33 -6.74
N SER A 801 -6.92 -10.99 -7.08
CA SER A 801 -8.00 -11.98 -7.17
C SER A 801 -7.86 -12.88 -8.41
N LYS A 802 -7.17 -12.39 -9.44
CA LYS A 802 -7.00 -13.09 -10.72
C LYS A 802 -5.70 -13.89 -10.80
N THR A 803 -4.74 -13.61 -9.93
CA THR A 803 -3.38 -14.20 -10.00
C THR A 803 -2.79 -14.34 -8.61
N LYS A 804 -1.91 -15.33 -8.40
CA LYS A 804 -1.12 -15.44 -7.17
C LYS A 804 0.04 -14.44 -7.22
N SER A 805 -0.28 -13.15 -7.07
CA SER A 805 0.72 -12.08 -7.11
C SER A 805 1.77 -12.29 -6.01
N PHE A 806 3.01 -11.81 -6.23
CA PHE A 806 4.03 -11.86 -5.19
C PHE A 806 3.46 -11.23 -3.92
N TYR A 807 3.02 -9.98 -3.99
CA TYR A 807 2.36 -9.26 -2.90
C TYR A 807 0.83 -9.24 -3.14
N ASN A 808 0.05 -9.63 -2.14
CA ASN A 808 -1.41 -9.71 -2.23
C ASN A 808 -2.03 -8.77 -1.20
N ILE A 809 -1.81 -7.47 -1.35
CA ILE A 809 -2.40 -6.43 -0.48
C ILE A 809 -3.24 -5.46 -1.31
N ASP A 810 -4.28 -4.91 -0.69
CA ASP A 810 -5.11 -3.87 -1.27
C ASP A 810 -5.30 -2.72 -0.27
N ILE A 811 -4.31 -1.82 -0.22
CA ILE A 811 -4.35 -0.63 0.63
C ILE A 811 -5.50 0.30 0.23
N LEU A 812 -5.88 0.30 -1.04
CA LEU A 812 -6.92 1.22 -1.54
C LEU A 812 -8.30 0.77 -1.07
N SER A 813 -8.52 -0.53 -0.91
CA SER A 813 -9.71 -1.08 -0.25
C SER A 813 -9.73 -0.72 1.22
N GLU A 814 -8.58 -0.77 1.91
CA GLU A 814 -8.49 -0.34 3.32
C GLU A 814 -8.71 1.18 3.49
N VAL A 815 -8.15 2.02 2.61
CA VAL A 815 -8.42 3.46 2.56
C VAL A 815 -9.90 3.71 2.26
N SER A 816 -10.49 2.97 1.34
CA SER A 816 -11.92 3.04 1.05
C SER A 816 -12.76 2.67 2.27
N LYS A 817 -12.39 1.64 3.04
CA LYS A 817 -13.07 1.29 4.31
C LYS A 817 -12.92 2.38 5.37
N SER A 818 -11.79 3.08 5.43
CA SER A 818 -11.55 4.15 6.42
C SER A 818 -12.34 5.44 6.14
N ILE A 819 -12.85 5.62 4.92
CA ILE A 819 -13.68 6.76 4.53
C ILE A 819 -15.14 6.39 4.29
N GLN A 820 -15.49 5.10 4.41
CA GLN A 820 -16.84 4.59 4.21
C GLN A 820 -17.68 4.67 5.48
N SER A 821 -18.98 4.89 5.28
CA SER A 821 -20.01 4.62 6.28
C SER A 821 -20.19 3.10 6.42
N GLY A 822 -19.62 2.48 7.46
CA GLY A 822 -19.58 1.02 7.64
C GLY A 822 -19.39 0.57 9.09
N ASN A 823 -19.31 -0.73 9.37
CA ASN A 823 -19.40 -1.30 10.73
C ASN A 823 -18.22 -1.02 11.67
N ASN A 824 -17.15 -0.38 11.19
CA ASN A 824 -15.94 -0.15 11.96
C ASN A 824 -15.71 1.34 12.24
N ALA A 825 -16.34 1.85 13.31
CA ALA A 825 -16.15 3.23 13.76
C ALA A 825 -14.68 3.58 14.06
N SER A 826 -13.81 2.58 14.31
CA SER A 826 -12.40 2.84 14.58
C SER A 826 -11.59 3.28 13.36
N LEU A 827 -12.05 2.94 12.14
CA LEU A 827 -11.41 3.31 10.88
C LEU A 827 -12.03 4.56 10.24
N GLN A 828 -13.24 4.97 10.63
CA GLN A 828 -13.98 6.05 9.98
C GLN A 828 -13.35 7.42 10.26
N SER A 829 -12.93 8.13 9.22
CA SER A 829 -12.51 9.53 9.29
C SER A 829 -13.64 10.50 8.90
N ASN A 830 -13.71 11.66 9.55
CA ASN A 830 -14.54 12.78 9.09
C ASN A 830 -13.80 13.57 7.99
N TRP A 831 -13.48 12.88 6.91
CA TRP A 831 -12.66 13.42 5.82
C TRP A 831 -13.34 14.59 5.10
N LEU A 832 -14.68 14.68 5.11
CA LEU A 832 -15.42 15.77 4.47
C LEU A 832 -15.15 17.10 5.16
N VAL A 833 -15.26 17.15 6.50
CA VAL A 833 -14.95 18.38 7.24
C VAL A 833 -13.49 18.75 7.01
N GLU A 834 -12.57 17.81 7.15
CA GLU A 834 -11.15 18.11 7.00
C GLU A 834 -10.78 18.60 5.60
N LEU A 835 -11.25 17.93 4.55
CA LEU A 835 -10.98 18.30 3.16
C LEU A 835 -11.58 19.68 2.85
N PHE A 836 -12.87 19.88 3.13
CA PHE A 836 -13.54 21.15 2.82
C PHE A 836 -13.01 22.29 3.70
N THR A 837 -12.69 22.06 4.97
CA THR A 837 -12.00 23.07 5.79
C THR A 837 -10.62 23.39 5.23
N LYS A 838 -9.86 22.40 4.74
CA LYS A 838 -8.51 22.62 4.19
C LYS A 838 -8.56 23.45 2.91
N ILE A 839 -9.44 23.14 1.97
CA ILE A 839 -9.55 23.87 0.69
C ILE A 839 -10.16 25.27 0.84
N LEU A 840 -10.90 25.52 1.93
CA LEU A 840 -11.48 26.83 2.25
C LEU A 840 -10.54 27.74 3.03
N LYS A 841 -9.36 27.27 3.45
CA LYS A 841 -8.36 28.13 4.08
C LYS A 841 -7.76 29.06 3.03
N ASP A 842 -8.22 30.30 3.05
CA ASP A 842 -7.62 31.38 2.27
C ASP A 842 -6.24 31.70 2.87
N LYS A 843 -5.16 31.47 2.11
CA LYS A 843 -3.77 31.72 2.55
C LYS A 843 -3.57 33.22 2.79
N GLY A 844 -3.96 33.72 3.97
CA GLY A 844 -3.76 35.11 4.39
C GLY A 844 -4.91 35.78 5.14
N LYS A 845 -6.08 35.14 5.29
CA LYS A 845 -7.17 35.65 6.14
C LYS A 845 -7.46 34.67 7.27
N ALA A 846 -7.42 35.14 8.51
CA ALA A 846 -7.96 34.39 9.65
C ALA A 846 -9.40 33.99 9.33
N LEU A 847 -9.64 32.67 9.18
CA LEU A 847 -10.93 31.98 9.07
C LEU A 847 -12.09 32.84 8.54
N SER A 848 -12.18 33.02 7.22
CA SER A 848 -13.41 33.54 6.61
C SER A 848 -14.48 32.44 6.59
N GLY A 849 -15.10 32.20 7.75
CA GLY A 849 -16.21 31.27 7.98
C GLY A 849 -15.79 29.80 8.11
N SER A 850 -16.01 29.18 9.27
CA SER A 850 -15.94 27.73 9.38
C SER A 850 -16.91 27.10 8.38
N LEU A 851 -16.56 25.96 7.77
CA LEU A 851 -17.45 25.21 6.85
C LEU A 851 -18.88 25.12 7.39
N LEU A 852 -19.00 24.96 8.71
CA LEU A 852 -20.25 24.91 9.45
C LEU A 852 -21.02 26.23 9.38
N SER A 853 -20.37 27.39 9.50
CA SER A 853 -21.03 28.70 9.31
C SER A 853 -21.58 28.92 7.89
N VAL A 854 -21.02 28.23 6.89
CA VAL A 854 -21.47 28.31 5.49
C VAL A 854 -22.68 27.40 5.23
N ILE A 855 -22.70 26.21 5.84
CA ILE A 855 -23.76 25.21 5.63
C ILE A 855 -24.91 25.28 6.64
N VAL A 856 -24.67 25.83 7.85
CA VAL A 856 -25.65 25.92 8.94
C VAL A 856 -26.26 27.33 8.96
N THR A 857 -27.58 27.39 8.79
CA THR A 857 -28.34 28.61 9.03
C THR A 857 -28.47 28.89 10.52
N THR A 858 -28.14 30.10 10.98
CA THR A 858 -28.20 30.44 12.40
C THR A 858 -28.93 31.74 12.65
N ASP A 859 -29.60 31.80 13.82
CA ASP A 859 -30.16 33.01 14.40
C ASP A 859 -29.30 33.52 15.59
N ASN A 860 -28.29 32.75 16.04
CA ASN A 860 -27.47 33.00 17.24
C ASN A 860 -25.99 32.56 17.07
N LYS A 861 -25.06 33.47 17.36
CA LYS A 861 -23.61 33.24 17.21
C LYS A 861 -23.06 32.19 18.19
N THR A 862 -23.57 32.14 19.42
CA THR A 862 -23.09 31.21 20.47
C THR A 862 -23.34 29.74 20.11
N ASP A 863 -24.47 29.45 19.45
CA ASP A 863 -24.84 28.10 19.04
C ASP A 863 -23.92 27.58 17.91
N ASN A 864 -23.45 28.47 17.03
CA ASN A 864 -22.48 28.12 15.99
C ASN A 864 -21.12 27.72 16.58
N ASP A 865 -20.63 28.47 17.58
CA ASP A 865 -19.35 28.18 18.23
C ASP A 865 -19.39 26.82 18.96
N GLU A 866 -20.54 26.45 19.54
CA GLU A 866 -20.73 25.16 20.20
C GLU A 866 -20.78 24.00 19.20
N ILE A 867 -21.53 24.15 18.11
CA ILE A 867 -21.58 23.17 17.02
C ILE A 867 -20.20 22.97 16.41
N GLU A 868 -19.47 24.05 16.14
CA GLU A 868 -18.13 23.99 15.60
C GLU A 868 -17.17 23.19 16.50
N LYS A 869 -17.22 23.41 17.82
CA LYS A 869 -16.44 22.63 18.78
C LYS A 869 -16.80 21.15 18.73
N ILE A 870 -18.09 20.79 18.64
CA ILE A 870 -18.54 19.39 18.58
C ILE A 870 -18.00 18.69 17.33
N PHE A 871 -18.19 19.29 16.15
CA PHE A 871 -17.75 18.70 14.89
C PHE A 871 -16.22 18.64 14.76
N LEU A 872 -15.50 19.68 15.19
CA LEU A 872 -14.04 19.68 15.23
C LEU A 872 -13.50 18.64 16.23
N HIS A 873 -14.15 18.48 17.39
CA HIS A 873 -13.76 17.47 18.37
C HIS A 873 -13.99 16.05 17.84
N GLN A 874 -15.12 15.80 17.18
CA GLN A 874 -15.41 14.52 16.52
C GLN A 874 -14.39 14.22 15.42
N ALA A 875 -14.09 15.19 14.55
CA ALA A 875 -13.06 15.04 13.52
C ALA A 875 -11.68 14.71 14.12
N LYS A 876 -11.25 15.44 15.15
CA LYS A 876 -10.00 15.18 15.89
C LYS A 876 -9.99 13.79 16.55
N ASN A 877 -11.08 13.37 17.20
CA ASN A 877 -11.15 12.09 17.89
C ASN A 877 -11.08 10.89 16.95
N LEU A 878 -11.63 11.00 15.75
CA LEU A 878 -11.57 9.97 14.72
C LEU A 878 -10.16 9.84 14.14
N LYS A 879 -9.47 10.96 13.91
CA LYS A 879 -8.06 10.97 13.44
C LYS A 879 -7.10 10.28 14.42
N VAL A 880 -7.38 10.36 15.72
CA VAL A 880 -6.54 9.79 16.80
C VAL A 880 -7.07 8.43 17.27
N SER A 881 -8.10 7.86 16.64
CA SER A 881 -8.72 6.60 17.05
C SER A 881 -7.72 5.43 17.05
N ALA A 882 -6.98 5.24 15.94
CA ALA A 882 -5.95 4.21 15.81
C ALA A 882 -4.81 4.39 16.83
N ILE A 883 -4.39 5.64 17.01
CA ILE A 883 -3.35 6.07 17.97
C ILE A 883 -3.77 5.74 19.41
N ARG A 884 -5.04 6.01 19.78
CA ARG A 884 -5.61 5.68 21.09
C ARG A 884 -5.75 4.16 21.27
N LYS A 885 -6.18 3.44 20.22
CA LYS A 885 -6.29 1.98 20.24
C LYS A 885 -4.92 1.33 20.46
N LEU A 886 -3.89 1.83 19.78
CA LEU A 886 -2.51 1.41 20.00
C LEU A 886 -2.08 1.59 21.45
N GLN A 887 -2.32 2.77 22.05
CA GLN A 887 -2.00 3.03 23.46
C GLN A 887 -2.74 2.07 24.40
N GLN A 888 -4.03 1.83 24.15
CA GLN A 888 -4.85 0.93 24.95
C GLN A 888 -4.39 -0.53 24.84
N SER A 889 -4.13 -1.01 23.61
CA SER A 889 -3.59 -2.35 23.37
C SER A 889 -2.23 -2.51 24.04
N ASN A 890 -1.34 -1.53 23.89
CA ASN A 890 -0.03 -1.55 24.54
C ASN A 890 -0.15 -1.65 26.06
N GLN A 891 -1.01 -0.83 26.68
CA GLN A 891 -1.19 -0.88 28.14
C GLN A 891 -1.77 -2.23 28.60
N LYS A 892 -2.75 -2.78 27.89
CA LYS A 892 -3.32 -4.10 28.19
C LYS A 892 -2.28 -5.20 28.08
N TRP A 893 -1.49 -5.18 27.02
CA TRP A 893 -0.40 -6.13 26.79
C TRP A 893 0.67 -6.03 27.89
N VAL A 894 1.14 -4.82 28.20
CA VAL A 894 2.11 -4.56 29.26
C VAL A 894 1.62 -5.08 30.62
N ASN A 895 0.36 -4.81 30.95
CA ASN A 895 -0.25 -5.30 32.18
C ASN A 895 -0.35 -6.83 32.19
N LYS A 896 -0.81 -7.44 31.08
CA LYS A 896 -0.92 -8.89 30.93
C LYS A 896 0.43 -9.58 31.16
N VAL A 897 1.51 -9.10 30.56
CA VAL A 897 2.86 -9.67 30.73
C VAL A 897 3.32 -9.55 32.19
N LYS A 898 3.15 -8.38 32.81
CA LYS A 898 3.50 -8.17 34.23
C LYS A 898 2.70 -9.06 35.18
N GLU A 899 1.41 -9.22 34.94
CA GLU A 899 0.53 -10.09 35.73
C GLU A 899 0.89 -11.56 35.56
N ASN A 900 1.16 -12.00 34.32
CA ASN A 900 1.62 -13.36 34.02
C ASN A 900 2.94 -13.65 34.74
N TYR A 901 3.93 -12.76 34.65
CA TYR A 901 5.18 -12.92 35.38
C TYR A 901 4.94 -13.02 36.90
N LYS A 902 4.15 -12.10 37.49
CA LYS A 902 3.84 -12.11 38.92
C LYS A 902 3.11 -13.40 39.36
N LYS A 903 2.25 -13.93 38.51
CA LYS A 903 1.49 -15.17 38.75
C LYS A 903 2.42 -16.39 38.71
N TYR A 904 3.20 -16.54 37.64
CA TYR A 904 3.99 -17.74 37.39
C TYR A 904 5.35 -17.76 38.07
N SER A 905 5.92 -16.60 38.43
CA SER A 905 7.19 -16.53 39.20
C SER A 905 7.09 -17.11 40.62
N LYS A 906 5.88 -17.40 41.10
CA LYS A 906 5.64 -18.08 42.38
C LYS A 906 5.58 -19.60 42.25
N ASP A 907 5.49 -20.13 41.03
CA ASP A 907 5.42 -21.55 40.76
C ASP A 907 6.82 -22.16 40.81
N ALA A 908 7.07 -23.02 41.81
CA ALA A 908 8.38 -23.66 41.99
C ALA A 908 8.73 -24.67 40.88
N SER A 909 7.76 -25.11 40.09
CA SER A 909 8.00 -26.00 38.94
C SER A 909 8.54 -25.27 37.71
N LEU A 910 8.50 -23.94 37.70
CA LEU A 910 8.94 -23.11 36.59
C LEU A 910 10.24 -22.39 36.94
N ASP A 911 11.23 -22.48 36.07
CA ASP A 911 12.43 -21.66 36.19
C ASP A 911 12.11 -20.22 35.76
N LYS A 912 12.24 -19.29 36.71
CA LYS A 912 11.97 -17.86 36.57
C LYS A 912 12.72 -17.21 35.41
N ARG A 913 13.85 -17.77 34.98
CA ARG A 913 14.66 -17.28 33.84
C ARG A 913 13.93 -17.36 32.52
N PHE A 914 12.95 -18.25 32.39
CA PHE A 914 12.19 -18.49 31.17
C PHE A 914 10.74 -17.97 31.25
N ILE A 915 10.35 -17.32 32.34
CA ILE A 915 9.01 -16.73 32.47
C ILE A 915 9.04 -15.36 31.78
N PRO A 916 8.24 -15.13 30.72
CA PRO A 916 8.25 -13.85 30.01
C PRO A 916 7.86 -12.68 30.93
N ASP A 917 8.69 -11.65 30.97
CA ASP A 917 8.39 -10.40 31.67
C ASP A 917 8.79 -9.13 30.88
N GLN A 918 9.39 -9.31 29.72
CA GLN A 918 9.79 -8.23 28.84
C GLN A 918 8.61 -7.71 28.01
N VAL A 919 8.59 -6.40 27.82
CA VAL A 919 7.62 -5.67 27.01
C VAL A 919 8.34 -4.52 26.31
N ILE A 920 7.77 -4.05 25.20
CA ILE A 920 8.20 -2.79 24.59
C ILE A 920 7.43 -1.66 25.29
N ASP A 921 8.12 -0.91 26.14
CA ASP A 921 7.54 0.29 26.74
C ASP A 921 7.61 1.46 25.77
N LEU A 922 6.53 1.68 25.02
CA LEU A 922 6.40 2.82 24.12
C LEU A 922 6.53 4.18 24.86
N ASN A 923 6.27 4.25 26.17
CA ASN A 923 6.40 5.50 26.93
C ASN A 923 7.82 5.77 27.44
N SER A 924 8.72 4.79 27.34
CA SER A 924 10.11 4.95 27.75
C SER A 924 10.83 6.00 26.90
N MET A 925 11.70 6.78 27.54
CA MET A 925 12.56 7.75 26.86
C MET A 925 13.69 7.02 26.15
N ASN A 926 13.96 7.37 24.90
CA ASN A 926 15.18 7.01 24.21
C ASN A 926 16.33 7.96 24.59
N ASP A 927 17.53 7.67 24.10
CA ASP A 927 18.75 8.46 24.38
C ASP A 927 18.63 9.92 23.87
N SER A 928 17.75 10.18 22.90
CA SER A 928 17.41 11.54 22.42
C SER A 928 16.37 12.27 23.30
N LYS A 929 16.03 11.71 24.48
CA LYS A 929 15.01 12.22 25.41
C LYS A 929 13.61 12.35 24.78
N LYS A 930 13.33 11.53 23.75
CA LYS A 930 12.00 11.39 23.14
C LYS A 930 11.40 10.06 23.53
N LYS A 931 10.08 10.00 23.71
CA LYS A 931 9.42 8.70 23.96
C LYS A 931 9.51 7.83 22.70
N ARG A 932 9.68 6.52 22.86
CA ARG A 932 9.60 5.57 21.72
C ARG A 932 8.31 5.75 20.92
N TYR A 933 7.21 6.02 21.62
CA TYR A 933 5.91 6.35 21.04
C TYR A 933 5.96 7.57 20.11
N ASP A 934 6.67 8.63 20.51
CA ASP A 934 6.77 9.84 19.69
C ASP A 934 7.57 9.57 18.42
N ASN A 935 8.59 8.71 18.47
CA ASN A 935 9.34 8.29 17.28
C ASN A 935 8.44 7.52 16.31
N LEU A 936 7.55 6.65 16.81
CA LEU A 936 6.58 5.95 15.99
C LEU A 936 5.61 6.94 15.31
N LEU A 937 5.05 7.88 16.08
CA LEU A 937 4.10 8.85 15.56
C LEU A 937 4.71 9.82 14.56
N GLN A 938 5.94 10.27 14.79
CA GLN A 938 6.67 11.23 13.96
C GLN A 938 7.53 10.58 12.88
N SER A 939 7.48 9.25 12.76
CA SER A 939 8.28 8.51 11.79
C SER A 939 8.02 8.98 10.35
N GLU A 940 9.10 9.38 9.67
CA GLU A 940 9.08 9.77 8.25
C GLU A 940 8.79 8.59 7.30
N ILE A 941 8.86 7.35 7.80
CA ILE A 941 8.53 6.13 7.05
C ILE A 941 7.12 6.20 6.48
N PHE A 942 6.19 6.82 7.22
CA PHE A 942 4.77 6.97 6.87
C PHE A 942 4.43 8.43 6.58
N ASN A 943 5.41 9.23 6.13
CA ASN A 943 5.20 10.61 5.77
C ASN A 943 5.13 10.75 4.23
N PRO A 944 3.96 11.09 3.67
CA PRO A 944 3.76 11.22 2.23
C PRO A 944 4.46 12.42 1.60
N GLU A 945 4.92 13.37 2.42
CA GLU A 945 5.58 14.61 1.96
C GLU A 945 7.10 14.47 1.82
N VAL A 946 7.66 13.38 2.34
CA VAL A 946 9.10 13.12 2.42
C VAL A 946 9.47 11.95 1.50
N LYS A 947 10.55 12.10 0.72
CA LYS A 947 11.19 10.98 0.02
C LYS A 947 12.00 10.23 1.09
N ALA A 948 11.78 8.92 1.26
CA ALA A 948 12.27 8.14 2.40
C ALA A 948 13.74 8.41 2.80
N GLN A 949 14.00 8.28 4.11
CA GLN A 949 15.01 8.95 4.96
C GLN A 949 16.40 9.34 4.42
N LYS A 950 16.89 10.48 4.93
CA LYS A 950 18.27 10.63 5.43
C LYS A 950 18.35 10.07 6.85
N ASN A 951 19.30 9.17 7.14
CA ASN A 951 19.75 9.01 8.53
C ASN A 951 20.40 10.33 8.96
N SER A 952 19.72 11.07 9.83
CA SER A 952 20.33 12.19 10.56
C SER A 952 21.29 11.63 11.62
N ASN A 953 22.50 11.29 11.19
CA ASN A 953 23.62 11.31 12.13
C ASN A 953 23.82 12.76 12.56
N GLY A 954 23.78 12.99 13.87
CA GLY A 954 23.78 14.30 14.47
C GLY A 954 24.95 15.18 14.03
N SER A 955 24.65 16.43 13.72
CA SER A 955 25.51 17.54 14.08
C SER A 955 24.73 18.45 15.00
N SER A 956 25.13 18.46 16.27
CA SER A 956 24.82 19.52 17.20
C SER A 956 25.20 20.87 16.58
N SER A 957 24.23 21.69 16.20
CA SER A 957 24.41 23.14 16.14
C SER A 957 23.46 23.76 17.14
N THR A 958 24.03 24.11 18.29
CA THR A 958 23.51 25.14 19.19
C THR A 958 23.12 26.38 18.37
N GLY A 959 21.85 26.74 18.42
CA GLY A 959 21.27 27.87 17.70
C GLY A 959 19.90 28.16 18.28
N ASP A 960 19.93 28.69 19.50
CA ASP A 960 18.79 29.15 20.27
C ASP A 960 18.04 30.25 19.48
N SER A 961 16.79 29.98 19.06
CA SER A 961 15.83 31.04 18.78
C SER A 961 14.42 30.56 19.09
N ARG A 962 14.00 30.86 20.31
CA ARG A 962 12.61 30.94 20.76
C ARG A 962 11.73 31.60 19.69
N VAL A 963 10.71 30.89 19.22
CA VAL A 963 9.45 31.53 18.80
C VAL A 963 8.33 30.84 19.57
N ARG A 964 7.72 31.65 20.43
CA ARG A 964 6.59 31.34 21.30
C ARG A 964 5.43 30.78 20.49
N GLY A 965 4.79 29.77 21.06
CA GLY A 965 3.49 29.31 20.59
C GLY A 965 2.42 30.37 20.80
N ASP A 966 1.35 30.21 20.03
CA ASP A 966 0.01 30.52 20.49
C ASP A 966 -0.96 29.50 19.89
N ALA A 967 -1.98 29.23 20.73
CA ALA A 967 -3.04 28.23 20.73
C ALA A 967 -3.73 27.88 19.40
#